data_AF-A0A258UJD8-F1
#
_entry.id   AF-A0A258UJD8-F1
#
_cell.length_a   1.000
_cell.length_b   1.000
_cell.length_c   1.000
_cell.angle_alpha   90.00
_cell.angle_beta   90.00
_cell.angle_gamma   90.00
#
_symmetry.space_group_name_H-M   'P 1'
#
loop_
_entity.id
_entity.type
_entity.pdbx_description
1 polymer ?
#
loop_
_entity_poly.entity_id
_entity_poly.type
_entity_poly.pdbx_seq_one_letter_code
_entity_poly.pdbx_strand_id
1 'polypeptide(L)'
;ELVDELAADPARIRFGSFNNRAKLTPATIGLWAGVLNATPGSRLLVKTAFVDNPTIRQEMLGQFAVHGIGAERLTLEGPSSRADLLAAYNRIDIALDPFPYGGGLTTAEALWMGVPTLTLAGDTLIARQGASMLHAAGLENWVVNSAEQYVQHALHLAKDTQQLAKLRAHLRQQVQKSALMDGRRFAQQMEIALRNMWEHKSPLLAKSAQINTTTKASLQSNKQALTSASQLTVEVVSATRMTEQAFWQESALGQSLKAHMAQDSRIAVRVAYENSRGLPEIFNACIDQADHDAVLVFVHDDVWLDQADFVEAVLSGLQQYDVIGVAGNRRRLPKQPAWPFINPQFVWDDSQYLSGKVGHGPHANGEVSEYGVVPAACELMDGVFFATYKSTLTKHRVRFDPQFDFHFYDLDFCRSARNTGMTLGTWHIQLTHQSGGAFGSGSWQRHYQQYLQKWQEQELADIDVAVALDIHSFELTTVDDTVNTFNSTQLYPAMEYTTQAIPIFGHPSPNPLVQSAHVLQHPPIYMAEVPDFTVIGSAAFPIVQNKCIQPQLFTPETWETAEQGLGYCSVRTDLNLVGYAKLSKLVNHDTKVISLIGNGAINYAHWLTEFLPQIVLLKNAGVDISQYQILVDAQSYPSQLESLFLLGVKPEQLVMIEPFSLHHFPQAMWLSPIANVVFQRPKASLGVGKDITSAPDRAIYHPAALLALRDVMLGNVSDEVRAAQPEKLFI
;
A
#
# COMPACT_ATOMS: atom_id res chain seq x y z
N GLU A 1 -20.34 40.39 -29.25
CA GLU A 1 -21.42 41.24 -28.71
C GLU A 1 -22.63 40.39 -28.34
N LEU A 2 -22.61 39.78 -27.16
CA LEU A 2 -23.77 39.13 -26.51
C LEU A 2 -23.54 39.07 -24.98
N VAL A 3 -22.88 40.11 -24.47
CA VAL A 3 -22.66 40.37 -23.04
C VAL A 3 -23.47 41.63 -22.77
N ASP A 4 -24.79 41.51 -22.53
CA ASP A 4 -25.61 42.54 -21.83
C ASP A 4 -27.14 42.28 -21.73
N GLU A 5 -27.66 41.04 -21.82
CA GLU A 5 -29.12 40.81 -21.67
C GLU A 5 -29.55 39.88 -20.52
N LEU A 6 -28.87 39.94 -19.39
CA LEU A 6 -29.45 39.55 -18.10
C LEU A 6 -29.14 40.64 -17.08
N ALA A 7 -29.69 41.83 -17.30
CA ALA A 7 -29.92 42.78 -16.23
C ALA A 7 -30.64 42.03 -15.09
N ALA A 8 -29.96 41.91 -13.95
CA ALA A 8 -30.44 41.18 -12.80
C ALA A 8 -31.82 41.72 -12.39
N ASP A 9 -32.87 40.92 -12.53
CA ASP A 9 -34.11 41.15 -11.80
C ASP A 9 -33.79 40.87 -10.31
N PRO A 10 -33.66 41.90 -9.45
CA PRO A 10 -33.25 41.71 -8.07
C PRO A 10 -34.32 40.98 -7.25
N ALA A 11 -35.52 40.75 -7.81
CA ALA A 11 -36.68 40.23 -7.10
C ALA A 11 -36.82 38.70 -7.12
N ARG A 12 -35.97 37.95 -7.86
CA ARG A 12 -36.16 36.49 -8.04
C ARG A 12 -34.98 35.67 -7.55
N ILE A 13 -35.27 34.71 -6.65
CA ILE A 13 -34.29 33.76 -6.11
C ILE A 13 -33.77 32.82 -7.20
N ARG A 14 -32.45 32.63 -7.21
CA ARG A 14 -31.74 31.70 -8.11
C ARG A 14 -31.19 30.54 -7.30
N PHE A 15 -31.73 29.36 -7.53
CA PHE A 15 -31.18 28.12 -7.02
C PHE A 15 -30.08 27.59 -7.95
N GLY A 16 -29.16 26.78 -7.43
CA GLY A 16 -28.17 26.11 -8.26
C GLY A 16 -27.70 24.76 -7.73
N SER A 17 -27.25 23.88 -8.62
CA SER A 17 -26.55 22.65 -8.25
C SER A 17 -25.51 22.27 -9.29
N PHE A 18 -24.25 22.15 -8.87
CA PHE A 18 -23.11 21.84 -9.76
C PHE A 18 -22.64 20.40 -9.61
N ASN A 19 -23.54 19.52 -9.16
CA ASN A 19 -23.24 18.12 -8.88
C ASN A 19 -23.21 17.27 -10.15
N ASN A 20 -22.46 16.18 -10.09
CA ASN A 20 -22.40 15.19 -11.18
C ASN A 20 -23.81 14.64 -11.48
N ARG A 21 -24.17 14.53 -12.76
CA ARG A 21 -25.43 13.97 -13.27
C ARG A 21 -25.84 12.66 -12.58
N ALA A 22 -24.89 11.78 -12.25
CA ALA A 22 -25.18 10.53 -11.55
C ALA A 22 -25.87 10.72 -10.18
N LYS A 23 -25.75 11.91 -9.56
CA LYS A 23 -26.42 12.29 -8.30
C LYS A 23 -27.79 12.93 -8.51
N LEU A 24 -28.13 13.30 -9.75
CA LEU A 24 -29.39 13.94 -10.11
C LEU A 24 -30.44 12.88 -10.48
N THR A 25 -30.83 12.09 -9.48
CA THR A 25 -31.84 11.05 -9.65
C THR A 25 -33.22 11.64 -9.95
N PRO A 26 -34.17 10.85 -10.48
CA PRO A 26 -35.57 11.30 -10.61
C PRO A 26 -36.17 11.81 -9.30
N ALA A 27 -35.82 11.21 -8.16
CA ALA A 27 -36.26 11.66 -6.84
C ALA A 27 -35.69 13.04 -6.47
N THR A 28 -34.40 13.27 -6.77
CA THR A 28 -33.75 14.59 -6.62
C THR A 28 -34.45 15.67 -7.43
N ILE A 29 -34.71 15.37 -8.72
CA ILE A 29 -35.36 16.31 -9.64
C ILE A 29 -36.79 16.59 -9.20
N GLY A 30 -37.54 15.57 -8.78
CA GLY A 30 -38.88 15.73 -8.21
C GLY A 30 -38.88 16.64 -6.97
N LEU A 31 -37.91 16.47 -6.06
CA LEU A 31 -37.78 17.32 -4.88
C LEU A 31 -37.50 18.78 -5.26
N TRP A 32 -36.55 19.01 -6.17
CA TRP A 32 -36.22 20.36 -6.62
C TRP A 32 -37.34 21.00 -7.43
N ALA A 33 -38.11 20.22 -8.19
CA ALA A 33 -39.33 20.70 -8.81
C ALA A 33 -40.37 21.12 -7.76
N GLY A 34 -40.47 20.40 -6.63
CA GLY A 34 -41.26 20.80 -5.47
C GLY A 34 -40.84 22.16 -4.90
N VAL A 35 -39.52 22.37 -4.71
CA VAL A 35 -38.96 23.68 -4.30
C VAL A 35 -39.39 24.76 -5.29
N LEU A 36 -39.13 24.52 -6.58
CA LEU A 36 -39.44 25.44 -7.66
C LEU A 36 -40.94 25.78 -7.72
N ASN A 37 -41.84 24.83 -7.54
CA ASN A 37 -43.28 25.09 -7.51
C ASN A 37 -43.70 25.90 -6.28
N ALA A 38 -43.07 25.66 -5.12
CA ALA A 38 -43.32 26.43 -3.90
C ALA A 38 -42.83 27.89 -4.01
N THR A 39 -41.84 28.17 -4.86
CA THR A 39 -41.27 29.51 -5.08
C THR A 39 -41.50 30.03 -6.51
N PRO A 40 -42.71 30.50 -6.86
CA PRO A 40 -43.00 31.04 -8.18
C PRO A 40 -42.03 32.14 -8.61
N GLY A 41 -41.55 32.08 -9.85
CA GLY A 41 -40.57 33.03 -10.40
C GLY A 41 -39.11 32.68 -10.13
N SER A 42 -38.82 31.75 -9.22
CA SER A 42 -37.45 31.23 -9.02
C SER A 42 -36.93 30.45 -10.23
N ARG A 43 -35.60 30.45 -10.39
CA ARG A 43 -34.88 29.71 -11.44
C ARG A 43 -33.88 28.74 -10.84
N LEU A 44 -33.57 27.67 -11.57
CA LEU A 44 -32.54 26.69 -11.20
C LEU A 44 -31.45 26.60 -12.26
N LEU A 45 -30.21 26.82 -11.84
CA LEU A 45 -29.01 26.57 -12.64
C LEU A 45 -28.43 25.19 -12.31
N VAL A 46 -28.42 24.28 -13.28
CA VAL A 46 -27.76 22.98 -13.15
C VAL A 46 -26.50 22.97 -14.01
N LYS A 47 -25.35 22.75 -13.38
CA LYS A 47 -24.06 22.64 -14.09
C LYS A 47 -23.50 21.23 -13.91
N THR A 48 -23.41 20.47 -14.98
CA THR A 48 -22.92 19.08 -14.93
C THR A 48 -22.32 18.67 -16.27
N ALA A 49 -21.48 17.64 -16.28
CA ALA A 49 -20.95 17.07 -17.51
C ALA A 49 -22.08 16.62 -18.47
N PHE A 50 -21.80 16.70 -19.76
CA PHE A 50 -22.61 16.17 -20.87
C PHE A 50 -23.97 16.84 -21.16
N VAL A 51 -24.38 17.89 -20.45
CA VAL A 51 -25.63 18.62 -20.80
C VAL A 51 -25.51 19.54 -22.02
N ASP A 52 -24.30 19.65 -22.60
CA ASP A 52 -24.10 20.24 -23.92
C ASP A 52 -24.54 19.28 -25.04
N ASN A 53 -24.68 17.97 -24.74
CA ASN A 53 -25.30 17.01 -25.64
C ASN A 53 -26.81 17.29 -25.73
N PRO A 54 -27.38 17.54 -26.93
CA PRO A 54 -28.79 17.87 -27.09
C PRO A 54 -29.76 16.83 -26.52
N THR A 55 -29.45 15.53 -26.65
CA THR A 55 -30.29 14.44 -26.15
C THR A 55 -30.35 14.46 -24.63
N ILE A 56 -29.19 14.51 -23.97
CA ILE A 56 -29.12 14.55 -22.50
C ILE A 56 -29.79 15.82 -21.95
N ARG A 57 -29.61 16.95 -22.66
CA ARG A 57 -30.28 18.21 -22.33
C ARG A 57 -31.81 18.06 -22.39
N GLN A 58 -32.34 17.48 -23.47
CA GLN A 58 -33.78 17.28 -23.63
C GLN A 58 -34.35 16.28 -22.63
N GLU A 59 -33.63 15.19 -22.31
CA GLU A 59 -34.01 14.25 -21.26
C GLU A 59 -34.15 14.95 -19.91
N MET A 60 -33.16 15.77 -19.52
CA MET A 60 -33.19 16.49 -18.25
C MET A 60 -34.33 17.51 -18.20
N LEU A 61 -34.54 18.28 -19.29
CA LEU A 61 -35.69 19.18 -19.39
C LEU A 61 -37.02 18.42 -19.31
N GLY A 62 -37.12 17.25 -19.95
CA GLY A 62 -38.30 16.38 -19.89
C GLY A 62 -38.61 15.90 -18.48
N GLN A 63 -37.60 15.53 -17.70
CA GLN A 63 -37.78 15.11 -16.31
C GLN A 63 -38.36 16.24 -15.44
N PHE A 64 -37.92 17.48 -15.62
CA PHE A 64 -38.50 18.64 -14.94
C PHE A 64 -39.91 18.99 -15.46
N ALA A 65 -40.15 18.84 -16.76
CA ALA A 65 -41.43 19.13 -17.39
C ALA A 65 -42.55 18.21 -16.87
N VAL A 66 -42.25 16.94 -16.56
CA VAL A 66 -43.19 16.00 -15.91
C VAL A 66 -43.71 16.54 -14.57
N HIS A 67 -42.92 17.38 -13.89
CA HIS A 67 -43.30 18.03 -12.62
C HIS A 67 -43.83 19.46 -12.81
N GLY A 68 -44.16 19.87 -14.04
CA GLY A 68 -44.73 21.18 -14.35
C GLY A 68 -43.71 22.33 -14.38
N ILE A 69 -42.41 22.03 -14.45
CA ILE A 69 -41.37 23.05 -14.53
C ILE A 69 -40.96 23.28 -15.99
N GLY A 70 -41.29 24.44 -16.52
CA GLY A 70 -40.93 24.84 -17.87
C GLY A 70 -39.43 25.17 -18.03
N ALA A 71 -38.93 25.02 -19.26
CA ALA A 71 -37.52 25.24 -19.59
C ALA A 71 -37.05 26.68 -19.33
N GLU A 72 -37.96 27.66 -19.35
CA GLU A 72 -37.69 29.07 -19.05
C GLU A 72 -37.25 29.33 -17.60
N ARG A 73 -37.42 28.33 -16.72
CA ARG A 73 -36.99 28.38 -15.32
C ARG A 73 -35.71 27.59 -15.06
N LEU A 74 -35.15 26.96 -16.08
CA LEU A 74 -33.97 26.11 -16.00
C LEU A 74 -32.83 26.69 -16.83
N THR A 75 -31.63 26.68 -16.28
CA THR A 75 -30.40 26.94 -17.03
C THR A 75 -29.51 25.72 -16.89
N LEU A 76 -29.22 25.06 -18.01
CA LEU A 76 -28.36 23.86 -18.05
C LEU A 76 -27.03 24.23 -18.71
N GLU A 77 -25.92 24.01 -18.02
CA GLU A 77 -24.57 24.33 -18.48
C GLU A 77 -23.61 23.15 -18.35
N GLY A 78 -22.80 22.92 -19.38
CA GLY A 78 -21.76 21.90 -19.37
C GLY A 78 -20.54 22.22 -18.51
N PRO A 79 -19.47 21.40 -18.62
CA PRO A 79 -18.23 21.61 -17.90
C PRO A 79 -17.54 22.91 -18.34
N SER A 80 -16.75 23.50 -17.45
CA SER A 80 -15.97 24.71 -17.72
C SER A 80 -14.62 24.66 -17.00
N SER A 81 -13.76 25.65 -17.24
CA SER A 81 -12.53 25.80 -16.48
C SER A 81 -12.82 25.91 -14.97
N ARG A 82 -11.80 25.63 -14.14
CA ARG A 82 -11.90 25.76 -12.68
C ARG A 82 -12.33 27.17 -12.25
N ALA A 83 -11.76 28.19 -12.88
CA ALA A 83 -12.06 29.59 -12.59
C ALA A 83 -13.51 29.93 -12.94
N ASP A 84 -13.98 29.50 -14.12
CA ASP A 84 -15.35 29.76 -14.57
C ASP A 84 -16.38 29.01 -13.73
N LEU A 85 -16.05 27.79 -13.29
CA LEU A 85 -16.90 27.01 -12.39
C LEU A 85 -17.09 27.75 -11.05
N LEU A 86 -16.02 28.26 -10.46
CA LEU A 86 -16.09 29.03 -9.22
C LEU A 86 -16.84 30.35 -9.42
N ALA A 87 -16.60 31.05 -10.54
CA ALA A 87 -17.30 32.28 -10.88
C ALA A 87 -18.82 32.07 -11.07
N ALA A 88 -19.23 30.89 -11.56
CA ALA A 88 -20.65 30.57 -11.75
C ALA A 88 -21.45 30.55 -10.44
N TYR A 89 -20.83 30.28 -9.29
CA TYR A 89 -21.50 30.36 -7.98
C TYR A 89 -22.00 31.78 -7.65
N ASN A 90 -21.40 32.83 -8.23
CA ASN A 90 -21.89 34.22 -8.05
C ASN A 90 -23.26 34.45 -8.71
N ARG A 91 -23.69 33.55 -9.60
CA ARG A 91 -24.97 33.63 -10.32
C ARG A 91 -26.12 32.90 -9.61
N ILE A 92 -25.85 32.29 -8.46
CA ILE A 92 -26.86 31.60 -7.66
C ILE A 92 -26.91 32.18 -6.25
N ASP A 93 -28.04 32.04 -5.59
CA ASP A 93 -28.30 32.58 -4.25
C ASP A 93 -28.34 31.48 -3.19
N ILE A 94 -28.88 30.32 -3.53
CA ILE A 94 -28.94 29.12 -2.67
C ILE A 94 -28.51 27.91 -3.49
N ALA A 95 -27.56 27.13 -2.97
CA ALA A 95 -27.21 25.84 -3.55
C ALA A 95 -28.17 24.75 -3.03
N LEU A 96 -28.65 23.90 -3.94
CA LEU A 96 -29.48 22.74 -3.62
C LEU A 96 -28.61 21.48 -3.66
N ASP A 97 -28.47 20.83 -2.51
CA ASP A 97 -27.76 19.57 -2.39
C ASP A 97 -28.65 18.40 -2.84
N PRO A 98 -28.16 17.47 -3.69
CA PRO A 98 -28.90 16.27 -4.07
C PRO A 98 -28.99 15.25 -2.92
N PHE A 99 -29.90 14.30 -3.03
CA PHE A 99 -30.04 13.15 -2.14
C PHE A 99 -30.32 11.87 -2.96
N PRO A 100 -30.04 10.66 -2.44
CA PRO A 100 -29.38 10.35 -1.17
C PRO A 100 -27.86 10.55 -1.23
N TYR A 101 -27.31 10.90 -2.39
CA TYR A 101 -25.88 11.18 -2.55
C TYR A 101 -25.64 12.69 -2.68
N GLY A 102 -25.36 13.33 -1.54
CA GLY A 102 -25.02 14.76 -1.45
C GLY A 102 -23.71 15.16 -2.13
N GLY A 103 -23.50 16.46 -2.18
CA GLY A 103 -22.27 17.10 -2.58
C GLY A 103 -21.18 16.91 -1.53
N GLY A 104 -19.94 16.84 -2.01
CA GLY A 104 -18.74 16.89 -1.16
C GLY A 104 -17.96 18.13 -1.54
N LEU A 105 -17.12 18.01 -2.58
CA LEU A 105 -16.34 19.13 -3.11
C LEU A 105 -17.23 20.30 -3.58
N THR A 106 -18.33 20.02 -4.28
CA THR A 106 -19.28 21.04 -4.76
C THR A 106 -19.90 21.85 -3.62
N THR A 107 -20.26 21.20 -2.51
CA THR A 107 -20.74 21.88 -1.29
C THR A 107 -19.66 22.75 -0.66
N ALA A 108 -18.41 22.28 -0.61
CA ALA A 108 -17.28 23.06 -0.11
C ALA A 108 -17.06 24.32 -0.96
N GLU A 109 -17.15 24.18 -2.28
CA GLU A 109 -17.00 25.28 -3.24
C GLU A 109 -18.12 26.31 -3.12
N ALA A 110 -19.37 25.86 -2.98
CA ALA A 110 -20.50 26.75 -2.74
C ALA A 110 -20.25 27.62 -1.50
N LEU A 111 -19.87 27.00 -0.38
CA LEU A 111 -19.54 27.70 0.87
C LEU A 111 -18.35 28.65 0.69
N TRP A 112 -17.30 28.21 -0.01
CA TRP A 112 -16.10 29.01 -0.27
C TRP A 112 -16.40 30.25 -1.13
N MET A 113 -17.37 30.13 -2.04
CA MET A 113 -17.88 31.23 -2.87
C MET A 113 -19.00 32.03 -2.19
N GLY A 114 -19.33 31.75 -0.93
CA GLY A 114 -20.32 32.51 -0.16
C GLY A 114 -21.77 32.21 -0.55
N VAL A 115 -22.05 30.99 -1.02
CA VAL A 115 -23.39 30.49 -1.32
C VAL A 115 -23.77 29.44 -0.27
N PRO A 116 -24.82 29.68 0.54
CA PRO A 116 -25.29 28.69 1.50
C PRO A 116 -25.96 27.52 0.75
N THR A 117 -25.79 26.31 1.28
CA THR A 117 -26.31 25.08 0.68
C THR A 117 -27.39 24.47 1.55
N LEU A 118 -28.55 24.15 0.98
CA LEU A 118 -29.62 23.42 1.66
C LEU A 118 -29.43 21.92 1.45
N THR A 119 -29.32 21.15 2.54
CA THR A 119 -29.04 19.71 2.50
C THR A 119 -30.10 18.89 3.24
N LEU A 120 -30.41 17.71 2.70
CA LEU A 120 -31.25 16.71 3.33
C LEU A 120 -30.36 15.62 3.95
N ALA A 121 -30.34 15.54 5.28
CA ALA A 121 -29.58 14.51 5.99
C ALA A 121 -30.30 13.16 5.90
N GLY A 122 -29.61 12.14 5.36
CA GLY A 122 -30.08 10.76 5.37
C GLY A 122 -29.40 9.89 6.43
N ASP A 123 -29.57 8.57 6.30
CA ASP A 123 -29.14 7.58 7.30
C ASP A 123 -27.84 6.85 6.94
N THR A 124 -27.21 7.20 5.81
CA THR A 124 -25.92 6.62 5.37
C THR A 124 -24.81 7.65 5.49
N LEU A 125 -23.55 7.20 5.58
CA LEU A 125 -22.37 8.09 5.63
C LEU A 125 -22.40 9.12 4.49
N ILE A 126 -22.65 8.65 3.26
CA ILE A 126 -22.67 9.48 2.05
C ILE A 126 -23.83 10.49 2.09
N ALA A 127 -25.01 10.08 2.58
CA ALA A 127 -26.17 10.96 2.72
C ALA A 127 -26.04 12.02 3.84
N ARG A 128 -24.96 11.97 4.62
CA ARG A 128 -24.68 12.91 5.72
C ARG A 128 -23.50 13.83 5.46
N GLN A 129 -22.85 13.69 4.31
CA GLN A 129 -21.66 14.48 3.97
C GLN A 129 -21.96 16.00 3.99
N GLY A 130 -23.03 16.43 3.30
CA GLY A 130 -23.47 17.83 3.30
C GLY A 130 -23.83 18.34 4.69
N ALA A 131 -24.56 17.54 5.47
CA ALA A 131 -24.94 17.87 6.84
C ALA A 131 -23.73 18.09 7.76
N SER A 132 -22.72 17.21 7.68
CA SER A 132 -21.47 17.33 8.43
C SER A 132 -20.73 18.63 8.08
N MET A 133 -20.63 18.96 6.79
CA MET A 133 -19.97 20.18 6.32
C MET A 133 -20.69 21.45 6.75
N LEU A 134 -22.03 21.48 6.66
CA LEU A 134 -22.81 22.64 7.10
C LEU A 134 -22.72 22.84 8.60
N HIS A 135 -22.74 21.76 9.39
CA HIS A 135 -22.52 21.86 10.84
C HIS A 135 -21.13 22.43 11.14
N ALA A 136 -20.08 21.93 10.50
CA ALA A 136 -18.71 22.45 10.64
C ALA A 136 -18.56 23.92 10.17
N ALA A 137 -19.43 24.39 9.27
CA ALA A 137 -19.50 25.78 8.80
C ALA A 137 -20.39 26.68 9.69
N GLY A 138 -21.07 26.14 10.71
CA GLY A 138 -22.02 26.89 11.54
C GLY A 138 -23.35 27.18 10.85
N LEU A 139 -23.78 26.31 9.93
CA LEU A 139 -25.04 26.37 9.18
C LEU A 139 -25.93 25.16 9.48
N GLU A 140 -25.96 24.71 10.73
CA GLU A 140 -26.78 23.58 11.17
C GLU A 140 -28.29 23.76 10.90
N ASN A 141 -28.77 25.00 10.88
CA ASN A 141 -30.14 25.34 10.51
C ASN A 141 -30.43 25.22 9.00
N TRP A 142 -29.42 24.93 8.16
CA TRP A 142 -29.57 24.61 6.73
C TRP A 142 -29.60 23.11 6.45
N VAL A 143 -29.64 22.30 7.51
CA VAL A 143 -29.77 20.84 7.45
C VAL A 143 -31.20 20.47 7.82
N VAL A 144 -31.90 19.80 6.91
CA VAL A 144 -33.26 19.26 7.14
C VAL A 144 -33.24 17.73 7.15
N ASN A 145 -34.29 17.11 7.70
CA ASN A 145 -34.36 15.65 7.88
C ASN A 145 -35.51 14.98 7.12
N SER A 146 -36.26 15.74 6.30
CA SER A 146 -37.27 15.16 5.41
C SER A 146 -37.40 15.95 4.11
N ALA A 147 -37.92 15.32 3.06
CA ALA A 147 -38.19 15.95 1.77
C ALA A 147 -39.19 17.13 1.91
N GLU A 148 -40.21 16.98 2.75
CA GLU A 148 -41.20 18.02 3.03
C GLU A 148 -40.55 19.23 3.72
N GLN A 149 -39.69 18.96 4.71
CA GLN A 149 -38.91 20.01 5.37
C GLN A 149 -37.99 20.72 4.38
N TYR A 150 -37.38 19.99 3.44
CA TYR A 150 -36.53 20.58 2.41
C TYR A 150 -37.28 21.62 1.57
N VAL A 151 -38.48 21.28 1.08
CA VAL A 151 -39.30 22.22 0.30
C VAL A 151 -39.75 23.41 1.13
N GLN A 152 -40.26 23.19 2.34
CA GLN A 152 -40.72 24.26 3.22
C GLN A 152 -39.59 25.20 3.64
N HIS A 153 -38.42 24.64 3.92
CA HIS A 153 -37.25 25.41 4.31
C HIS A 153 -36.71 26.22 3.14
N ALA A 154 -36.63 25.65 1.93
CA ALA A 154 -36.28 26.38 0.72
C ALA A 154 -37.23 27.57 0.47
N LEU A 155 -38.54 27.37 0.64
CA LEU A 155 -39.54 28.44 0.54
C LEU A 155 -39.34 29.53 1.60
N HIS A 156 -39.07 29.15 2.84
CA HIS A 156 -38.80 30.10 3.91
C HIS A 156 -37.57 30.96 3.60
N LEU A 157 -36.47 30.32 3.22
CA LEU A 157 -35.22 30.99 2.84
C LEU A 157 -35.40 31.90 1.62
N ALA A 158 -36.23 31.50 0.65
CA ALA A 158 -36.52 32.28 -0.54
C ALA A 158 -37.36 33.53 -0.27
N LYS A 159 -38.12 33.57 0.83
CA LYS A 159 -38.96 34.73 1.20
C LYS A 159 -38.17 35.83 1.91
N ASP A 160 -37.14 35.50 2.68
CA ASP A 160 -36.31 36.47 3.41
C ASP A 160 -35.01 36.78 2.65
N THR A 161 -35.14 37.50 1.54
CA THR A 161 -33.99 37.90 0.71
C THR A 161 -33.01 38.80 1.45
N GLN A 162 -33.48 39.57 2.44
CA GLN A 162 -32.62 40.45 3.23
C GLN A 162 -31.70 39.65 4.16
N GLN A 163 -32.24 38.63 4.86
CA GLN A 163 -31.44 37.74 5.68
C GLN A 163 -30.48 36.91 4.84
N LEU A 164 -30.93 36.41 3.68
CA LEU A 164 -30.08 35.67 2.76
C LEU A 164 -28.90 36.53 2.25
N ALA A 165 -29.15 37.78 1.86
CA ALA A 165 -28.10 38.71 1.45
C ALA A 165 -27.10 38.99 2.58
N LYS A 166 -27.59 39.20 3.82
CA LYS A 166 -26.74 39.36 5.01
C LYS A 166 -25.87 38.13 5.26
N LEU A 167 -26.42 36.93 5.16
CA LEU A 167 -25.67 35.69 5.33
C LEU A 167 -24.56 35.58 4.27
N ARG A 168 -24.92 35.70 2.99
CA ARG A 168 -23.96 35.57 1.88
C ARG A 168 -22.80 36.55 1.97
N ALA A 169 -23.06 37.79 2.38
CA ALA A 169 -22.03 38.83 2.54
C ALA A 169 -20.96 38.44 3.58
N HIS A 170 -21.30 37.62 4.59
CA HIS A 170 -20.39 37.23 5.66
C HIS A 170 -19.95 35.75 5.60
N LEU A 171 -20.62 34.93 4.80
CA LEU A 171 -20.46 33.47 4.81
C LEU A 171 -19.02 33.03 4.53
N ARG A 172 -18.32 33.68 3.60
CA ARG A 172 -16.92 33.34 3.30
C ARG A 172 -16.01 33.53 4.51
N GLN A 173 -16.19 34.63 5.25
CA GLN A 173 -15.42 34.90 6.46
C GLN A 173 -15.81 33.93 7.59
N GLN A 174 -17.09 33.59 7.70
CA GLN A 174 -17.58 32.59 8.66
C GLN A 174 -16.93 31.22 8.38
N VAL A 175 -16.96 30.74 7.14
CA VAL A 175 -16.37 29.45 6.73
C VAL A 175 -14.86 29.45 6.93
N GLN A 176 -14.16 30.56 6.61
CA GLN A 176 -12.72 30.69 6.85
C GLN A 176 -12.34 30.55 8.33
N LYS A 177 -13.22 30.97 9.25
CA LYS A 177 -13.01 30.86 10.71
C LYS A 177 -13.57 29.57 11.31
N SER A 178 -14.23 28.75 10.51
CA SER A 178 -14.92 27.55 11.00
C SER A 178 -13.99 26.34 11.04
N ALA A 179 -14.43 25.26 11.70
CA ALA A 179 -13.68 24.02 11.76
C ALA A 179 -13.42 23.39 10.37
N LEU A 180 -14.21 23.78 9.36
CA LEU A 180 -14.09 23.28 7.99
C LEU A 180 -12.81 23.76 7.29
N MET A 181 -12.30 24.95 7.64
CA MET A 181 -11.06 25.52 7.06
C MET A 181 -9.89 25.56 8.04
N ASP A 182 -10.04 24.98 9.25
CA ASP A 182 -8.97 24.89 10.23
C ASP A 182 -8.10 23.64 9.99
N GLY A 183 -7.21 23.75 9.00
CA GLY A 183 -6.32 22.64 8.60
C GLY A 183 -5.36 22.20 9.73
N ARG A 184 -4.93 23.13 10.60
CA ARG A 184 -4.06 22.80 11.74
C ARG A 184 -4.81 21.94 12.76
N ARG A 185 -6.03 22.35 13.13
CA ARG A 185 -6.87 21.56 14.03
C ARG A 185 -7.19 20.19 13.42
N PHE A 186 -7.51 20.13 12.13
CA PHE A 186 -7.76 18.86 11.45
C PHE A 186 -6.54 17.93 11.53
N ALA A 187 -5.35 18.41 11.19
CA ALA A 187 -4.11 17.63 11.24
C ALA A 187 -3.86 17.08 12.66
N GLN A 188 -3.95 17.94 13.69
CA GLN A 188 -3.78 17.52 15.08
C GLN A 188 -4.78 16.46 15.52
N GLN A 189 -6.07 16.61 15.16
CA GLN A 189 -7.09 15.62 15.50
C GLN A 189 -6.87 14.30 14.75
N MET A 190 -6.41 14.36 13.50
CA MET A 190 -6.06 13.18 12.72
C MET A 190 -4.84 12.46 13.30
N GLU A 191 -3.80 13.19 13.69
CA GLU A 191 -2.63 12.64 14.39
C GLU A 191 -3.01 11.96 15.70
N ILE A 192 -3.88 12.58 16.50
CA ILE A 192 -4.41 11.98 17.73
C ILE A 192 -5.19 10.69 17.41
N ALA A 193 -6.07 10.71 16.40
CA ALA A 193 -6.83 9.53 16.01
C ALA A 193 -5.92 8.39 15.53
N LEU A 194 -4.93 8.70 14.68
CA LEU A 194 -3.94 7.74 14.19
C LEU A 194 -3.08 7.18 15.33
N ARG A 195 -2.64 8.04 16.25
CA ARG A 195 -1.91 7.64 17.46
C ARG A 195 -2.75 6.74 18.34
N ASN A 196 -4.02 7.06 18.57
CA ASN A 196 -4.94 6.22 19.35
C ASN A 196 -5.19 4.86 18.67
N MET A 197 -5.37 4.83 17.34
CA MET A 197 -5.49 3.58 16.58
C MET A 197 -4.21 2.73 16.70
N TRP A 198 -3.05 3.38 16.58
CA TRP A 198 -1.75 2.74 16.76
C TRP A 198 -1.57 2.21 18.19
N GLU A 199 -1.84 3.01 19.22
CA GLU A 199 -1.74 2.65 20.64
C GLU A 199 -2.77 1.60 21.04
N HIS A 200 -3.95 1.55 20.41
CA HIS A 200 -4.94 0.48 20.63
C HIS A 200 -4.51 -0.82 19.95
N LYS A 201 -3.94 -0.74 18.75
CA LYS A 201 -3.48 -1.89 18.00
C LYS A 201 -2.13 -2.40 18.48
N SER A 202 -1.28 -1.56 19.08
CA SER A 202 0.04 -1.93 19.59
C SER A 202 -0.01 -3.04 20.67
N PRO A 203 -0.92 -3.01 21.67
CA PRO A 203 -1.18 -4.12 22.58
C PRO A 203 -1.78 -5.35 21.91
N LEU A 204 -2.57 -5.20 20.85
CA LEU A 204 -3.17 -6.33 20.10
C LEU A 204 -2.15 -7.02 19.20
N LEU A 205 -1.25 -6.25 18.57
CA LEU A 205 -0.07 -6.73 17.84
C LEU A 205 0.95 -7.33 18.81
N ALA A 206 1.10 -6.75 20.00
CA ALA A 206 1.91 -7.32 21.08
C ALA A 206 1.29 -8.61 21.62
N LYS A 207 -0.05 -8.71 21.73
CA LYS A 207 -0.76 -9.95 22.10
C LYS A 207 -0.70 -11.01 21.01
N SER A 208 -0.82 -10.65 19.72
CA SER A 208 -0.65 -11.59 18.62
C SER A 208 0.81 -12.07 18.51
N ALA A 209 1.79 -11.24 18.86
CA ALA A 209 3.19 -11.63 19.01
C ALA A 209 3.46 -12.46 20.28
N GLN A 210 2.72 -12.23 21.38
CA GLN A 210 2.84 -12.96 22.64
C GLN A 210 2.19 -14.35 22.62
N ILE A 211 1.22 -14.63 21.73
CA ILE A 211 0.72 -15.99 21.51
C ILE A 211 1.82 -16.91 20.91
N ASN A 212 2.91 -16.35 20.37
CA ASN A 212 4.07 -17.10 19.88
C ASN A 212 5.33 -17.02 20.76
N THR A 213 5.27 -16.44 21.96
CA THR A 213 6.46 -16.35 22.83
C THR A 213 6.10 -16.43 24.31
N THR A 214 5.69 -17.62 24.76
CA THR A 214 5.63 -18.00 26.17
C THR A 214 7.04 -18.15 26.74
N THR A 215 7.76 -17.06 27.01
CA THR A 215 8.85 -17.02 28.01
C THR A 215 9.37 -15.61 28.20
N LYS A 216 9.24 -15.11 29.44
CA LYS A 216 10.12 -14.14 30.16
C LYS A 216 9.29 -13.17 31.02
N ALA A 217 8.74 -13.72 32.09
CA ALA A 217 8.30 -12.92 33.23
C ALA A 217 9.49 -12.76 34.18
N SER A 218 10.16 -11.60 34.16
CA SER A 218 10.96 -11.10 35.31
C SER A 218 11.60 -9.72 35.03
N LEU A 219 10.83 -8.65 34.87
CA LEU A 219 11.38 -7.28 34.85
C LEU A 219 10.40 -6.31 35.53
N GLN A 220 10.27 -6.44 36.85
CA GLN A 220 9.70 -5.40 37.71
C GLN A 220 10.57 -5.25 38.96
N SER A 221 11.70 -4.56 38.80
CA SER A 221 12.33 -3.83 39.90
C SER A 221 13.40 -2.91 39.32
N ASN A 222 13.15 -1.60 39.41
CA ASN A 222 14.14 -0.52 39.62
C ASN A 222 13.62 0.78 39.00
N LYS A 223 12.60 1.35 39.65
CA LYS A 223 12.07 2.69 39.38
C LYS A 223 12.63 3.74 40.36
N GLN A 224 13.78 3.47 40.97
CA GLN A 224 14.42 4.33 41.96
C GLN A 224 15.93 4.33 41.77
N ALA A 225 16.44 5.18 40.87
CA ALA A 225 17.80 5.72 40.90
C ALA A 225 18.00 6.72 39.75
N LEU A 226 17.31 7.87 39.77
CA LEU A 226 17.60 9.00 38.87
C LEU A 226 17.39 10.31 39.63
N THR A 227 18.15 10.49 40.71
CA THR A 227 18.38 11.80 41.34
C THR A 227 19.75 11.81 42.02
N SER A 228 20.81 11.91 41.21
CA SER A 228 22.07 12.53 41.64
C SER A 228 22.74 13.11 40.41
N ALA A 229 22.63 14.43 40.26
CA ALA A 229 23.29 15.19 39.22
C ALA A 229 24.81 15.25 39.49
N SER A 230 25.56 14.31 38.92
CA SER A 230 26.86 14.60 38.31
C SER A 230 26.60 14.85 36.82
N GLN A 231 27.24 15.85 36.23
CA GLN A 231 27.04 16.25 34.83
C GLN A 231 27.35 15.08 33.89
N LEU A 232 26.32 14.38 33.43
CA LEU A 232 26.45 13.36 32.40
C LEU A 232 26.86 14.04 31.08
N THR A 233 28.01 13.64 30.55
CA THR A 233 28.54 14.15 29.28
C THR A 233 28.30 13.14 28.16
N VAL A 234 27.84 13.61 27.01
CA VAL A 234 27.78 12.84 25.76
C VAL A 234 28.94 13.30 24.88
N GLU A 235 29.99 12.49 24.80
CA GLU A 235 31.17 12.76 23.98
C GLU A 235 30.98 12.19 22.57
N VAL A 236 30.87 13.08 21.57
CA VAL A 236 30.84 12.71 20.15
C VAL A 236 32.27 12.63 19.63
N VAL A 237 32.64 11.44 19.17
CA VAL A 237 33.99 11.04 18.79
C VAL A 237 34.02 10.77 17.28
N SER A 238 34.93 11.44 16.59
CA SER A 238 35.11 11.26 15.14
C SER A 238 36.57 11.45 14.71
N ALA A 239 36.87 11.15 13.47
CA ALA A 239 38.16 11.41 12.85
C ALA A 239 37.95 11.87 11.42
N THR A 240 38.71 12.86 10.98
CA THR A 240 38.55 13.46 9.65
C THR A 240 39.89 13.71 8.99
N ARG A 241 39.93 13.67 7.66
CA ARG A 241 41.09 14.11 6.86
C ARG A 241 41.20 15.65 6.79
N MET A 242 40.16 16.35 7.21
CA MET A 242 40.06 17.81 7.13
C MET A 242 40.87 18.48 8.26
N THR A 243 41.25 19.73 8.03
CA THR A 243 41.71 20.61 9.12
C THR A 243 40.54 20.91 10.07
N GLU A 244 40.82 21.34 11.30
CA GLU A 244 39.78 21.72 12.25
C GLU A 244 38.83 22.78 11.68
N GLN A 245 39.39 23.82 11.05
CA GLN A 245 38.59 24.87 10.43
C GLN A 245 37.65 24.33 9.35
N ALA A 246 38.18 23.49 8.45
CA ALA A 246 37.41 22.92 7.36
C ALA A 246 36.33 21.95 7.88
N PHE A 247 36.63 21.11 8.86
CA PHE A 247 35.65 20.22 9.49
C PHE A 247 34.43 21.01 9.98
N TRP A 248 34.66 22.05 10.78
CA TRP A 248 33.55 22.85 11.32
C TRP A 248 32.79 23.64 10.25
N GLN A 249 33.44 24.03 9.15
CA GLN A 249 32.82 24.85 8.11
C GLN A 249 32.11 24.03 7.03
N GLU A 250 32.59 22.84 6.71
CA GLU A 250 32.23 22.11 5.49
C GLU A 250 31.72 20.69 5.74
N SER A 251 32.16 20.00 6.81
CA SER A 251 31.71 18.63 7.08
C SER A 251 30.26 18.58 7.57
N ALA A 252 29.55 17.51 7.21
CA ALA A 252 28.19 17.26 7.66
C ALA A 252 28.09 17.17 9.20
N LEU A 253 29.02 16.44 9.81
CA LEU A 253 29.04 16.27 11.26
C LEU A 253 29.35 17.59 11.97
N GLY A 254 30.37 18.32 11.52
CA GLY A 254 30.75 19.60 12.12
C GLY A 254 29.64 20.65 12.04
N GLN A 255 28.91 20.72 10.93
CA GLN A 255 27.78 21.64 10.77
C GLN A 255 26.59 21.28 11.66
N SER A 256 26.21 20.00 11.74
CA SER A 256 25.11 19.55 12.62
C SER A 256 25.47 19.69 14.11
N LEU A 257 26.70 19.36 14.52
CA LEU A 257 27.15 19.49 15.90
C LEU A 257 27.10 20.93 16.41
N LYS A 258 27.37 21.94 15.58
CA LYS A 258 27.23 23.35 15.99
C LYS A 258 25.83 23.68 16.50
N ALA A 259 24.80 23.16 15.82
CA ALA A 259 23.41 23.37 16.22
C ALA A 259 23.09 22.62 17.51
N HIS A 260 23.49 21.34 17.59
CA HIS A 260 23.26 20.50 18.78
C HIS A 260 23.94 21.04 20.04
N MET A 261 25.21 21.45 19.96
CA MET A 261 25.95 22.02 21.08
C MET A 261 25.38 23.36 21.56
N ALA A 262 24.78 24.14 20.65
CA ALA A 262 24.10 25.38 21.02
C ALA A 262 22.78 25.12 21.77
N GLN A 263 22.17 23.94 21.58
CA GLN A 263 20.90 23.55 22.19
C GLN A 263 21.09 22.72 23.47
N ASP A 264 22.16 21.94 23.57
CA ASP A 264 22.43 21.05 24.69
C ASP A 264 23.89 21.11 25.15
N SER A 265 24.09 21.63 26.37
CA SER A 265 25.43 21.79 26.97
C SER A 265 26.07 20.49 27.43
N ARG A 266 25.37 19.35 27.37
CA ARG A 266 25.93 18.03 27.72
C ARG A 266 26.81 17.45 26.62
N ILE A 267 26.75 18.01 25.41
CA ILE A 267 27.49 17.52 24.25
C ILE A 267 28.92 18.05 24.28
N ALA A 268 29.88 17.13 24.31
CA ALA A 268 31.29 17.41 24.09
C ALA A 268 31.75 16.75 22.79
N VAL A 269 32.76 17.31 22.13
CA VAL A 269 33.21 16.84 20.82
C VAL A 269 34.71 16.55 20.85
N ARG A 270 35.11 15.36 20.41
CA ARG A 270 36.51 14.93 20.27
C ARG A 270 36.76 14.45 18.85
N VAL A 271 37.41 15.29 18.05
CA VAL A 271 37.71 14.97 16.65
C VAL A 271 39.22 14.91 16.44
N ALA A 272 39.69 13.82 15.83
CA ALA A 272 41.06 13.76 15.31
C ALA A 272 41.10 14.40 13.91
N TYR A 273 41.62 15.63 13.83
CA TYR A 273 41.80 16.37 12.59
C TYR A 273 43.04 15.90 11.81
N GLU A 274 43.02 16.09 10.49
CA GLU A 274 44.10 15.70 9.56
C GLU A 274 44.58 14.24 9.79
N ASN A 275 43.64 13.37 10.16
CA ASN A 275 43.96 12.04 10.69
C ASN A 275 44.48 11.10 9.60
N SER A 276 45.57 10.39 9.90
CA SER A 276 46.13 9.33 9.06
C SER A 276 46.12 7.94 9.72
N ARG A 277 45.62 7.84 10.95
CA ARG A 277 45.54 6.60 11.75
C ARG A 277 44.20 5.90 11.54
N GLY A 278 44.13 4.61 11.88
CA GLY A 278 42.88 3.84 11.88
C GLY A 278 41.89 4.33 12.94
N LEU A 279 40.59 4.16 12.68
CA LEU A 279 39.52 4.59 13.59
C LEU A 279 39.62 3.93 14.97
N PRO A 280 39.93 2.62 15.11
CA PRO A 280 40.10 2.00 16.42
C PRO A 280 41.13 2.66 17.33
N GLU A 281 42.24 3.17 16.78
CA GLU A 281 43.24 3.88 17.59
C GLU A 281 42.67 5.16 18.19
N ILE A 282 41.91 5.91 17.39
CA ILE A 282 41.25 7.15 17.84
C ILE A 282 40.18 6.85 18.88
N PHE A 283 39.32 5.87 18.59
CA PHE A 283 38.22 5.48 19.47
C PHE A 283 38.74 4.93 20.80
N ASN A 284 39.77 4.07 20.78
CA ASN A 284 40.39 3.56 22.01
C ASN A 284 41.07 4.67 22.82
N ALA A 285 41.76 5.61 22.18
CA ALA A 285 42.36 6.74 22.87
C ALA A 285 41.30 7.62 23.56
N CYS A 286 40.16 7.84 22.90
CA CYS A 286 39.03 8.53 23.52
C CYS A 286 38.43 7.73 24.68
N ILE A 287 38.23 6.42 24.50
CA ILE A 287 37.80 5.52 25.56
C ILE A 287 38.72 5.65 26.78
N ASP A 288 40.04 5.74 26.61
CA ASP A 288 40.98 5.84 27.75
C ASP A 288 40.95 7.20 28.47
N GLN A 289 40.52 8.26 27.79
CA GLN A 289 40.51 9.63 28.31
C GLN A 289 39.16 10.10 28.83
N ALA A 290 38.07 9.41 28.48
CA ALA A 290 36.72 9.78 28.87
C ALA A 290 36.45 9.47 30.35
N ASP A 291 35.59 10.28 30.96
CA ASP A 291 35.12 10.06 32.33
C ASP A 291 34.35 8.73 32.44
N HIS A 292 34.37 8.12 33.64
CA HIS A 292 33.77 6.80 33.86
C HIS A 292 32.30 6.72 33.43
N ASP A 293 31.52 7.74 33.73
CA ASP A 293 30.08 7.78 33.46
C ASP A 293 29.72 8.42 32.11
N ALA A 294 30.71 8.80 31.29
CA ALA A 294 30.47 9.42 30.00
C ALA A 294 29.77 8.47 29.01
N VAL A 295 28.89 9.02 28.19
CA VAL A 295 28.36 8.36 26.99
C VAL A 295 29.30 8.68 25.83
N LEU A 296 29.77 7.66 25.13
CA LEU A 296 30.61 7.79 23.96
C LEU A 296 29.77 7.53 22.72
N VAL A 297 29.79 8.47 21.78
CA VAL A 297 29.18 8.34 20.45
C VAL A 297 30.29 8.32 19.41
N PHE A 298 30.50 7.18 18.74
CA PHE A 298 31.44 7.04 17.64
C PHE A 298 30.69 7.23 16.32
N VAL A 299 31.09 8.21 15.52
CA VAL A 299 30.36 8.59 14.28
C VAL A 299 31.31 9.10 13.21
N HIS A 300 30.99 8.87 11.93
CA HIS A 300 31.80 9.33 10.80
C HIS A 300 31.61 10.83 10.56
N ASP A 301 32.58 11.48 9.93
CA ASP A 301 32.57 12.94 9.71
C ASP A 301 31.60 13.40 8.61
N ASP A 302 31.19 12.47 7.74
CA ASP A 302 30.26 12.65 6.62
C ASP A 302 28.79 12.35 7.00
N VAL A 303 28.47 12.42 8.29
CA VAL A 303 27.12 12.18 8.85
C VAL A 303 26.49 13.47 9.36
N TRP A 304 25.28 13.78 8.89
CA TRP A 304 24.40 14.76 9.51
C TRP A 304 23.65 14.12 10.69
N LEU A 305 23.80 14.67 11.89
CA LEU A 305 22.95 14.30 13.02
C LEU A 305 21.64 15.09 12.93
N ASP A 306 20.60 14.48 12.35
CA ASP A 306 19.32 15.14 12.07
C ASP A 306 18.36 15.13 13.27
N GLN A 307 18.55 14.20 14.20
CA GLN A 307 17.70 14.02 15.39
C GLN A 307 17.71 15.26 16.28
N ALA A 308 16.60 16.00 16.36
CA ALA A 308 16.52 17.25 17.13
C ALA A 308 16.79 17.06 18.64
N ASP A 309 16.26 16.01 19.25
CA ASP A 309 16.48 15.63 20.66
C ASP A 309 17.58 14.55 20.80
N PHE A 310 18.68 14.73 20.08
CA PHE A 310 19.76 13.75 19.91
C PHE A 310 20.21 13.07 21.22
N VAL A 311 20.52 13.86 22.27
CA VAL A 311 20.99 13.31 23.56
C VAL A 311 19.94 12.42 24.21
N GLU A 312 18.68 12.84 24.25
CA GLU A 312 17.60 12.07 24.86
C GLU A 312 17.33 10.77 24.10
N ALA A 313 17.42 10.82 22.76
CA ALA A 313 17.27 9.64 21.91
C ALA A 313 18.38 8.62 22.16
N VAL A 314 19.65 9.05 22.28
CA VAL A 314 20.79 8.20 22.63
C VAL A 314 20.63 7.58 24.02
N LEU A 315 20.32 8.40 25.03
CA LEU A 315 20.15 7.91 26.41
C LEU A 315 19.00 6.91 26.52
N SER A 316 17.90 7.13 25.81
CA SER A 316 16.77 6.20 25.76
C SER A 316 17.16 4.86 25.14
N GLY A 317 17.94 4.86 24.04
CA GLY A 317 18.44 3.64 23.44
C GLY A 317 19.38 2.87 24.37
N LEU A 318 20.25 3.58 25.10
CA LEU A 318 21.18 2.97 26.06
C LEU A 318 20.53 2.45 27.34
N GLN A 319 19.25 2.77 27.60
CA GLN A 319 18.46 2.09 28.63
C GLN A 319 18.02 0.68 28.18
N GLN A 320 17.94 0.45 26.86
CA GLN A 320 17.47 -0.79 26.27
C GLN A 320 18.64 -1.73 25.89
N TYR A 321 19.76 -1.17 25.43
CA TYR A 321 20.93 -1.90 24.94
C TYR A 321 22.24 -1.35 25.49
N ASP A 322 23.24 -2.20 25.67
CA ASP A 322 24.59 -1.79 26.09
C ASP A 322 25.29 -0.97 25.00
N VAL A 323 25.00 -1.27 23.74
CA VAL A 323 25.46 -0.53 22.56
C VAL A 323 24.29 -0.35 21.62
N ILE A 324 24.09 0.89 21.14
CA ILE A 324 23.14 1.19 20.08
C ILE A 324 23.84 1.57 18.77
N GLY A 325 23.23 1.17 17.65
CA GLY A 325 23.56 1.62 16.30
C GLY A 325 22.31 2.07 15.53
N VAL A 326 22.47 2.44 14.26
CA VAL A 326 21.33 2.89 13.41
C VAL A 326 20.93 1.90 12.32
N ALA A 327 21.82 0.96 12.00
CA ALA A 327 21.59 -0.13 11.04
C ALA A 327 22.35 -1.39 11.49
N GLY A 328 21.78 -2.57 11.23
CA GLY A 328 22.40 -3.82 11.64
C GLY A 328 21.64 -5.07 11.24
N ASN A 329 22.22 -6.22 11.58
CA ASN A 329 21.69 -7.55 11.33
C ASN A 329 21.45 -8.29 12.65
N ARG A 330 20.27 -8.88 12.76
CA ARG A 330 19.69 -9.59 13.89
C ARG A 330 20.19 -11.01 14.01
N ARG A 331 20.87 -11.52 12.99
CA ARG A 331 21.61 -12.78 12.98
C ARG A 331 23.03 -12.56 12.50
N ARG A 332 23.83 -13.61 12.63
CA ARG A 332 25.20 -13.64 12.14
C ARG A 332 25.45 -14.98 11.46
N LEU A 333 25.92 -14.93 10.22
CA LEU A 333 26.19 -16.10 9.38
C LEU A 333 27.70 -16.36 9.28
N PRO A 334 28.15 -17.60 9.01
CA PRO A 334 29.53 -17.91 8.61
C PRO A 334 30.01 -17.01 7.49
N LYS A 335 31.24 -16.48 7.59
CA LYS A 335 31.90 -15.70 6.53
C LYS A 335 31.10 -14.47 6.06
N GLN A 336 30.32 -13.89 6.96
CA GLN A 336 29.54 -12.70 6.71
C GLN A 336 30.49 -11.48 6.49
N PRO A 337 30.46 -10.83 5.30
CA PRO A 337 31.48 -9.87 4.92
C PRO A 337 31.16 -8.41 5.27
N ALA A 338 29.92 -8.12 5.65
CA ALA A 338 29.48 -6.86 6.27
C ALA A 338 28.14 -7.13 6.97
N TRP A 339 27.62 -6.16 7.73
CA TRP A 339 26.35 -6.34 8.45
C TRP A 339 25.17 -6.74 7.53
N PRO A 340 25.00 -6.23 6.28
CA PRO A 340 23.79 -6.51 5.52
C PRO A 340 23.91 -7.74 4.60
N PHE A 341 25.11 -8.28 4.39
CA PHE A 341 25.34 -9.30 3.35
C PHE A 341 25.50 -10.70 3.92
N ILE A 342 25.01 -11.71 3.22
CA ILE A 342 25.15 -13.12 3.62
C ILE A 342 26.42 -13.79 3.10
N ASN A 343 27.04 -13.25 2.04
CA ASN A 343 28.20 -13.85 1.39
C ASN A 343 29.11 -12.80 0.69
N PRO A 344 30.35 -13.16 0.30
CA PRO A 344 31.32 -12.26 -0.35
C PRO A 344 30.90 -11.70 -1.71
N GLN A 345 29.81 -12.20 -2.30
CA GLN A 345 29.19 -11.67 -3.51
C GLN A 345 28.21 -10.53 -3.21
N PHE A 346 28.16 -10.07 -1.95
CA PHE A 346 27.33 -8.96 -1.47
C PHE A 346 25.83 -9.20 -1.67
N VAL A 347 25.40 -10.46 -1.57
CA VAL A 347 23.97 -10.78 -1.53
C VAL A 347 23.40 -10.26 -0.21
N TRP A 348 22.40 -9.38 -0.29
CA TRP A 348 21.69 -8.85 0.88
C TRP A 348 20.99 -9.97 1.64
N ASP A 349 21.02 -9.89 2.97
CA ASP A 349 20.20 -10.73 3.84
C ASP A 349 18.72 -10.34 3.75
N ASP A 350 17.84 -11.23 4.17
CA ASP A 350 16.42 -10.94 4.20
C ASP A 350 16.13 -9.84 5.23
N SER A 351 15.28 -8.88 4.83
CA SER A 351 14.82 -7.77 5.66
C SER A 351 14.30 -8.16 7.05
N GLN A 352 13.80 -9.40 7.24
CA GLN A 352 13.38 -9.91 8.55
C GLN A 352 14.56 -10.02 9.55
N TYR A 353 15.77 -10.26 9.02
CA TYR A 353 17.02 -10.34 9.76
C TYR A 353 17.75 -9.00 9.80
N LEU A 354 17.38 -8.02 8.98
CA LEU A 354 17.96 -6.70 9.05
C LEU A 354 17.17 -5.78 9.98
N SER A 355 17.76 -4.65 10.31
CA SER A 355 17.21 -3.68 11.24
C SER A 355 17.80 -2.31 10.99
N GLY A 356 16.99 -1.26 11.12
CA GLY A 356 17.46 0.12 11.12
C GLY A 356 16.95 0.99 9.97
N LYS A 357 17.23 2.28 10.07
CA LYS A 357 16.86 3.33 9.11
C LYS A 357 17.97 4.36 9.02
N VAL A 358 18.36 4.72 7.80
CA VAL A 358 19.43 5.70 7.54
C VAL A 358 19.01 6.61 6.40
N GLY A 359 19.08 7.92 6.60
CA GLY A 359 18.96 8.90 5.52
C GLY A 359 20.20 8.89 4.65
N HIS A 360 20.05 9.06 3.35
CA HIS A 360 21.16 9.18 2.40
C HIS A 360 21.03 10.45 1.58
N GLY A 361 22.14 11.16 1.41
CA GLY A 361 22.18 12.36 0.57
C GLY A 361 23.24 13.37 1.00
N PRO A 362 23.47 14.40 0.16
CA PRO A 362 24.50 15.40 0.43
C PRO A 362 24.15 16.36 1.57
N HIS A 363 22.87 16.44 1.98
CA HIS A 363 22.36 17.41 2.95
C HIS A 363 21.55 16.70 4.05
N ALA A 364 21.37 17.38 5.19
CA ALA A 364 20.50 16.96 6.28
C ALA A 364 19.09 16.54 5.81
N ASN A 365 18.50 15.56 6.48
CA ASN A 365 17.19 14.97 6.16
C ASN A 365 17.12 14.38 4.73
N GLY A 366 18.11 13.57 4.37
CA GLY A 366 18.18 12.83 3.11
C GLY A 366 17.10 11.76 2.95
N GLU A 367 17.09 11.10 1.78
CA GLU A 367 16.12 10.04 1.48
C GLU A 367 16.37 8.82 2.38
N VAL A 368 15.34 8.35 3.08
CA VAL A 368 15.48 7.30 4.09
C VAL A 368 15.47 5.92 3.44
N SER A 369 16.56 5.18 3.64
CA SER A 369 16.60 3.73 3.42
C SER A 369 16.10 3.00 4.67
N GLU A 370 15.10 2.14 4.50
CA GLU A 370 14.58 1.27 5.57
C GLU A 370 15.08 -0.16 5.38
N TYR A 371 15.83 -0.68 6.36
CA TYR A 371 16.45 -2.00 6.25
C TYR A 371 15.63 -3.09 6.94
N GLY A 372 14.93 -2.77 8.03
CA GLY A 372 14.09 -3.70 8.76
C GLY A 372 13.50 -3.07 10.01
N VAL A 373 12.96 -3.91 10.90
CA VAL A 373 12.31 -3.44 12.14
C VAL A 373 13.29 -2.68 13.04
N VAL A 374 12.85 -1.60 13.68
CA VAL A 374 13.64 -0.81 14.63
C VAL A 374 12.70 -0.27 15.74
N PRO A 375 13.05 -0.35 17.03
CA PRO A 375 14.28 -0.92 17.57
C PRO A 375 14.30 -2.46 17.50
N ALA A 376 15.49 -3.04 17.36
CA ALA A 376 15.67 -4.50 17.42
C ALA A 376 17.06 -4.89 17.92
N ALA A 377 17.16 -6.04 18.59
CA ALA A 377 18.44 -6.62 18.98
C ALA A 377 19.21 -7.11 17.75
N CYS A 378 20.51 -6.85 17.72
CA CYS A 378 21.41 -7.16 16.61
C CYS A 378 22.62 -7.98 17.06
N GLU A 379 23.14 -8.80 16.15
CA GLU A 379 24.42 -9.50 16.29
C GLU A 379 25.56 -8.71 15.64
N LEU A 380 25.27 -7.99 14.54
CA LEU A 380 26.20 -7.11 13.84
C LEU A 380 25.53 -5.77 13.55
N MET A 381 26.28 -4.67 13.55
CA MET A 381 25.78 -3.33 13.28
C MET A 381 26.75 -2.58 12.37
N ASP A 382 26.22 -1.61 11.61
CA ASP A 382 27.01 -0.73 10.75
C ASP A 382 27.86 0.24 11.58
N GLY A 383 29.13 0.40 11.20
CA GLY A 383 30.08 1.28 11.88
C GLY A 383 29.83 2.78 11.75
N VAL A 384 28.86 3.24 10.94
CA VAL A 384 28.56 4.67 10.76
C VAL A 384 28.21 5.37 12.07
N PHE A 385 27.60 4.65 13.01
CA PHE A 385 27.18 5.19 14.31
C PHE A 385 27.15 4.10 15.38
N PHE A 386 27.89 4.31 16.47
CA PHE A 386 27.73 3.58 17.72
C PHE A 386 27.58 4.54 18.90
N ALA A 387 26.72 4.21 19.86
CA ALA A 387 26.75 4.85 21.18
C ALA A 387 26.79 3.80 22.30
N THR A 388 27.51 4.10 23.38
CA THR A 388 27.63 3.24 24.56
C THR A 388 28.16 4.02 25.77
N TYR A 389 27.95 3.52 26.99
CA TYR A 389 28.60 4.06 28.18
C TYR A 389 30.06 3.60 28.28
N LYS A 390 30.95 4.52 28.65
CA LYS A 390 32.36 4.20 28.95
C LYS A 390 32.48 3.14 30.07
N SER A 391 31.65 3.25 31.10
CA SER A 391 31.58 2.27 32.20
C SER A 391 31.24 0.87 31.71
N THR A 392 30.31 0.74 30.75
CA THR A 392 29.93 -0.54 30.14
C THR A 392 31.10 -1.16 29.36
N LEU A 393 31.78 -0.40 28.50
CA LEU A 393 32.98 -0.90 27.80
C LEU A 393 34.07 -1.35 28.77
N THR A 394 34.27 -0.61 29.85
CA THR A 394 35.29 -0.91 30.87
C THR A 394 34.96 -2.17 31.66
N LYS A 395 33.70 -2.32 32.07
CA LYS A 395 33.18 -3.49 32.76
C LYS A 395 33.37 -4.76 31.93
N HIS A 396 33.05 -4.71 30.64
CA HIS A 396 33.14 -5.85 29.73
C HIS A 396 34.53 -6.01 29.10
N ARG A 397 35.46 -5.07 29.30
CA ARG A 397 36.82 -5.04 28.74
C ARG A 397 36.83 -5.10 27.20
N VAL A 398 35.85 -4.44 26.58
CA VAL A 398 35.70 -4.39 25.12
C VAL A 398 36.41 -3.16 24.57
N ARG A 399 37.14 -3.34 23.47
CA ARG A 399 37.89 -2.31 22.75
C ARG A 399 37.75 -2.55 21.25
N PHE A 400 38.01 -1.51 20.46
CA PHE A 400 38.15 -1.66 19.01
C PHE A 400 39.53 -2.26 18.71
N ASP A 401 39.63 -3.22 17.79
CA ASP A 401 40.91 -3.86 17.48
C ASP A 401 41.69 -3.05 16.43
N PRO A 402 42.90 -2.53 16.75
CA PRO A 402 43.69 -1.72 15.82
C PRO A 402 44.13 -2.42 14.53
N GLN A 403 43.99 -3.75 14.44
CA GLN A 403 44.27 -4.45 13.18
C GLN A 403 43.29 -4.08 12.05
N PHE A 404 42.13 -3.50 12.37
CA PHE A 404 41.09 -3.13 11.42
C PHE A 404 41.00 -1.61 11.31
N ASP A 405 41.59 -0.99 10.28
CA ASP A 405 41.71 0.47 10.22
C ASP A 405 40.36 1.22 10.04
N PHE A 406 39.68 0.96 8.94
CA PHE A 406 38.40 1.53 8.51
C PHE A 406 37.43 0.42 8.09
N HIS A 407 37.94 -0.68 7.52
CA HIS A 407 37.11 -1.84 7.19
C HIS A 407 37.11 -2.84 8.34
N PHE A 408 35.95 -3.44 8.65
CA PHE A 408 35.74 -4.53 9.62
C PHE A 408 35.90 -4.21 11.11
N TYR A 409 36.31 -3.00 11.49
CA TYR A 409 36.40 -2.64 12.92
C TYR A 409 35.04 -2.71 13.63
N ASP A 410 33.96 -2.45 12.88
CA ASP A 410 32.58 -2.46 13.31
C ASP A 410 32.07 -3.88 13.56
N LEU A 411 32.25 -4.78 12.59
CA LEU A 411 31.91 -6.20 12.73
C LEU A 411 32.71 -6.85 13.86
N ASP A 412 34.01 -6.54 13.93
CA ASP A 412 34.88 -7.05 14.97
C ASP A 412 34.50 -6.55 16.36
N PHE A 413 34.20 -5.26 16.50
CA PHE A 413 33.71 -4.67 17.74
C PHE A 413 32.40 -5.31 18.17
N CYS A 414 31.45 -5.49 17.25
CA CYS A 414 30.17 -6.13 17.55
C CYS A 414 30.36 -7.54 18.11
N ARG A 415 31.18 -8.36 17.44
CA ARG A 415 31.45 -9.74 17.89
C ARG A 415 32.22 -9.80 19.20
N SER A 416 33.18 -8.90 19.39
CA SER A 416 33.92 -8.78 20.65
C SER A 416 32.96 -8.41 21.80
N ALA A 417 32.04 -7.47 21.58
CA ALA A 417 31.02 -7.10 22.55
C ALA A 417 30.07 -8.27 22.86
N ARG A 418 29.53 -8.94 21.85
CA ARG A 418 28.64 -10.11 22.01
C ARG A 418 29.30 -11.26 22.78
N ASN A 419 30.59 -11.54 22.52
CA ASN A 419 31.35 -12.57 23.23
C ASN A 419 31.49 -12.31 24.74
N THR A 420 31.35 -11.06 25.18
CA THR A 420 31.36 -10.69 26.61
C THR A 420 29.96 -10.64 27.23
N GLY A 421 28.92 -10.95 26.44
CA GLY A 421 27.52 -10.92 26.86
C GLY A 421 26.83 -9.56 26.71
N MET A 422 27.47 -8.55 26.12
CA MET A 422 26.82 -7.26 25.86
C MET A 422 25.65 -7.42 24.89
N THR A 423 24.61 -6.62 25.12
CA THR A 423 23.45 -6.48 24.25
C THR A 423 23.68 -5.37 23.23
N LEU A 424 23.44 -5.66 21.96
CA LEU A 424 23.58 -4.73 20.85
C LEU A 424 22.19 -4.58 20.21
N GLY A 425 21.87 -3.38 19.75
CA GLY A 425 20.61 -3.18 19.04
C GLY A 425 20.59 -1.90 18.23
N THR A 426 19.75 -1.87 17.20
CA THR A 426 19.47 -0.60 16.53
C THR A 426 18.47 0.22 17.33
N TRP A 427 18.61 1.53 17.24
CA TRP A 427 17.70 2.50 17.84
C TRP A 427 17.34 3.60 16.84
N HIS A 428 16.19 4.24 17.05
CA HIS A 428 15.77 5.38 16.23
C HIS A 428 16.63 6.60 16.55
N ILE A 429 17.65 6.84 15.72
CA ILE A 429 18.43 8.08 15.67
C ILE A 429 18.35 8.57 14.23
N GLN A 430 17.66 9.68 13.99
CA GLN A 430 17.62 10.29 12.66
C GLN A 430 19.00 10.85 12.31
N LEU A 431 19.56 10.36 11.21
CA LEU A 431 20.80 10.85 10.63
C LEU A 431 20.78 10.71 9.11
N THR A 432 21.60 11.51 8.44
CA THR A 432 21.85 11.40 7.00
C THR A 432 23.33 11.14 6.72
N HIS A 433 23.63 10.03 6.05
CA HIS A 433 24.97 9.64 5.66
C HIS A 433 25.25 10.05 4.22
N GLN A 434 26.39 10.71 3.97
CA GLN A 434 26.75 11.15 2.62
C GLN A 434 27.35 10.02 1.77
N SER A 435 27.90 8.97 2.39
CA SER A 435 28.53 7.85 1.67
C SER A 435 27.73 6.54 1.77
N GLY A 436 27.80 5.71 0.74
CA GLY A 436 27.08 4.42 0.66
C GLY A 436 27.88 3.19 1.15
N GLY A 437 29.04 3.42 1.78
CA GLY A 437 30.01 2.37 2.11
C GLY A 437 30.86 1.92 0.90
N ALA A 438 32.11 1.51 1.16
CA ALA A 438 33.07 1.08 0.13
C ALA A 438 33.44 -0.40 0.29
N PHE A 439 32.69 -1.30 -0.35
CA PHE A 439 32.91 -2.75 -0.29
C PHE A 439 33.76 -3.25 -1.48
N GLY A 440 34.47 -4.37 -1.30
CA GLY A 440 35.15 -5.08 -2.39
C GLY A 440 36.46 -4.48 -2.89
N SER A 441 36.91 -3.34 -2.36
CA SER A 441 38.22 -2.76 -2.67
C SER A 441 39.38 -3.69 -2.28
N GLY A 442 40.58 -3.49 -2.85
CA GLY A 442 41.76 -4.28 -2.47
C GLY A 442 42.14 -4.16 -0.99
N SER A 443 41.87 -3.01 -0.37
CA SER A 443 42.04 -2.83 1.09
C SER A 443 40.99 -3.63 1.87
N TRP A 444 39.74 -3.58 1.41
CA TRP A 444 38.63 -4.33 2.01
C TRP A 444 38.89 -5.84 1.98
N GLN A 445 39.34 -6.39 0.84
CA GLN A 445 39.62 -7.83 0.69
C GLN A 445 40.70 -8.31 1.65
N ARG A 446 41.76 -7.50 1.87
CA ARG A 446 42.84 -7.82 2.81
C ARG A 446 42.32 -7.90 4.25
N HIS A 447 41.54 -6.90 4.68
CA HIS A 447 40.97 -6.87 6.02
C HIS A 447 39.92 -7.96 6.22
N TYR A 448 39.17 -8.32 5.17
CA TYR A 448 38.25 -9.44 5.22
C TYR A 448 38.97 -10.76 5.55
N GLN A 449 40.12 -11.03 4.91
CA GLN A 449 40.91 -12.24 5.21
C GLN A 449 41.46 -12.24 6.65
N GLN A 450 41.91 -11.08 7.16
CA GLN A 450 42.34 -10.93 8.55
C GLN A 450 41.19 -11.15 9.54
N TYR A 451 40.00 -10.62 9.22
CA TYR A 451 38.79 -10.81 10.01
C TYR A 451 38.40 -12.30 10.06
N LEU A 452 38.40 -13.00 8.93
CA LEU A 452 38.17 -14.46 8.90
C LEU A 452 39.23 -15.22 9.70
N GLN A 453 40.49 -14.78 9.67
CA GLN A 453 41.57 -15.41 10.43
C GLN A 453 41.37 -15.27 11.94
N LYS A 454 41.12 -14.05 12.44
CA LYS A 454 40.87 -13.77 13.85
C LYS A 454 39.73 -14.64 14.40
N TRP A 455 38.69 -14.78 13.59
CA TRP A 455 37.46 -15.45 13.96
C TRP A 455 37.40 -16.93 13.57
N GLN A 456 38.47 -17.48 12.99
CA GLN A 456 38.63 -18.90 12.61
C GLN A 456 37.57 -19.40 11.60
N GLU A 457 37.28 -18.58 10.59
CA GLU A 457 36.22 -18.87 9.59
C GLU A 457 36.73 -19.13 8.18
N GLN A 458 38.05 -19.19 7.98
CA GLN A 458 38.68 -19.37 6.66
C GLN A 458 38.29 -20.71 6.00
N GLU A 459 38.19 -21.77 6.81
CA GLU A 459 37.91 -23.14 6.37
C GLU A 459 36.40 -23.47 6.34
N LEU A 460 35.53 -22.53 6.72
CA LEU A 460 34.09 -22.77 6.67
C LEU A 460 33.58 -22.72 5.22
N ALA A 461 32.59 -23.57 4.92
CA ALA A 461 31.90 -23.55 3.64
C ALA A 461 31.14 -22.22 3.45
N ASP A 462 31.01 -21.78 2.21
CA ASP A 462 30.14 -20.65 1.86
C ASP A 462 28.68 -21.04 2.13
N ILE A 463 27.89 -20.05 2.55
CA ILE A 463 26.48 -20.27 2.81
C ILE A 463 25.72 -20.49 1.50
N ASP A 464 24.87 -21.52 1.48
CA ASP A 464 23.91 -21.70 0.40
C ASP A 464 22.87 -20.57 0.44
N VAL A 465 22.77 -19.80 -0.64
CA VAL A 465 21.89 -18.63 -0.73
C VAL A 465 20.42 -19.04 -0.61
N ALA A 466 20.03 -20.17 -1.21
CA ALA A 466 18.66 -20.65 -1.14
C ALA A 466 18.30 -21.05 0.29
N VAL A 467 19.21 -21.71 1.01
CA VAL A 467 19.00 -22.04 2.42
C VAL A 467 18.98 -20.78 3.29
N ALA A 468 19.89 -19.83 3.06
CA ALA A 468 19.98 -18.62 3.86
C ALA A 468 18.73 -17.74 3.76
N LEU A 469 18.16 -17.65 2.56
CA LEU A 469 17.03 -16.77 2.22
C LEU A 469 15.69 -17.52 2.13
N ASP A 470 15.66 -18.81 2.53
CA ASP A 470 14.46 -19.66 2.50
C ASP A 470 13.79 -19.68 1.10
N ILE A 471 14.61 -19.91 0.07
CA ILE A 471 14.18 -19.97 -1.32
C ILE A 471 13.76 -21.41 -1.66
N HIS A 472 12.50 -21.57 -2.03
CA HIS A 472 11.92 -22.80 -2.54
C HIS A 472 12.04 -22.83 -4.07
N SER A 473 12.82 -23.78 -4.61
CA SER A 473 13.00 -23.95 -6.05
C SER A 473 12.22 -25.15 -6.59
N PHE A 474 11.52 -24.94 -7.71
CA PHE A 474 10.73 -25.95 -8.42
C PHE A 474 11.16 -26.03 -9.88
N GLU A 475 11.05 -27.21 -10.47
CA GLU A 475 11.24 -27.40 -11.92
C GLU A 475 10.07 -26.79 -12.69
N LEU A 476 10.32 -26.17 -13.86
CA LEU A 476 9.26 -25.78 -14.77
C LEU A 476 8.77 -26.98 -15.58
N THR A 477 7.45 -27.14 -15.70
CA THR A 477 6.80 -28.07 -16.61
C THR A 477 5.70 -27.37 -17.39
N THR A 478 5.23 -27.95 -18.49
CA THR A 478 4.15 -27.38 -19.29
C THR A 478 2.81 -28.06 -18.99
N VAL A 479 1.72 -27.42 -19.41
CA VAL A 479 0.42 -28.09 -19.38
C VAL A 479 0.42 -29.36 -20.25
N ASP A 480 1.07 -29.36 -21.42
CA ASP A 480 1.13 -30.54 -22.28
C ASP A 480 1.88 -31.71 -21.60
N ASP A 481 2.97 -31.42 -20.89
CA ASP A 481 3.69 -32.43 -20.10
C ASP A 481 2.80 -32.99 -18.97
N THR A 482 2.04 -32.12 -18.30
CA THR A 482 1.07 -32.53 -17.27
C THR A 482 -0.01 -33.41 -17.87
N VAL A 483 -0.54 -33.04 -19.04
CA VAL A 483 -1.56 -33.81 -19.78
C VAL A 483 -1.07 -35.21 -20.12
N ASN A 484 0.15 -35.29 -20.66
CA ASN A 484 0.79 -36.55 -21.04
C ASN A 484 1.12 -37.42 -19.83
N THR A 485 1.55 -36.82 -18.72
CA THR A 485 1.96 -37.54 -17.51
C THR A 485 0.78 -38.18 -16.79
N PHE A 486 -0.37 -37.47 -16.71
CA PHE A 486 -1.50 -37.89 -15.89
C PHE A 486 -2.70 -38.43 -16.68
N ASN A 487 -2.52 -38.77 -17.97
CA ASN A 487 -3.58 -39.30 -18.85
C ASN A 487 -4.85 -38.44 -18.81
N SER A 488 -4.70 -37.13 -18.98
CA SER A 488 -5.80 -36.19 -18.75
C SER A 488 -6.98 -36.41 -19.70
N THR A 489 -8.19 -36.12 -19.22
CA THR A 489 -9.41 -36.14 -20.02
C THR A 489 -9.63 -34.77 -20.66
N GLN A 490 -9.77 -34.72 -21.98
CA GLN A 490 -10.12 -33.49 -22.68
C GLN A 490 -11.62 -33.18 -22.49
N LEU A 491 -11.93 -32.03 -21.89
CA LEU A 491 -13.29 -31.53 -21.71
C LEU A 491 -13.77 -30.75 -22.93
N TYR A 492 -12.91 -29.88 -23.48
CA TYR A 492 -13.19 -29.15 -24.71
C TYR A 492 -11.96 -29.17 -25.62
N PRO A 493 -12.16 -29.26 -26.96
CA PRO A 493 -11.07 -29.14 -27.91
C PRO A 493 -10.55 -27.69 -27.96
N ALA A 494 -9.40 -27.49 -28.62
CA ALA A 494 -8.97 -26.15 -29.00
C ALA A 494 -10.07 -25.45 -29.81
N MET A 495 -10.24 -24.14 -29.60
CA MET A 495 -11.28 -23.36 -30.24
C MET A 495 -10.73 -22.05 -30.78
N GLU A 496 -11.04 -21.77 -32.05
CA GLU A 496 -10.87 -20.46 -32.65
C GLU A 496 -12.22 -19.72 -32.64
N TYR A 497 -12.22 -18.45 -32.27
CA TYR A 497 -13.41 -17.61 -32.26
C TYR A 497 -13.08 -16.15 -32.54
N THR A 498 -14.06 -15.42 -33.10
CA THR A 498 -13.90 -14.01 -33.45
C THR A 498 -14.64 -13.14 -32.45
N THR A 499 -13.94 -12.22 -31.79
CA THR A 499 -14.57 -11.19 -30.95
C THR A 499 -15.17 -10.11 -31.85
N GLN A 500 -16.33 -9.58 -31.47
CA GLN A 500 -16.89 -8.40 -32.13
C GLN A 500 -16.31 -7.12 -31.53
N ALA A 501 -16.36 -6.02 -32.28
CA ALA A 501 -16.13 -4.70 -31.71
C ALA A 501 -17.31 -4.35 -30.79
N ILE A 502 -17.10 -4.47 -29.48
CA ILE A 502 -18.17 -4.24 -28.50
C ILE A 502 -18.14 -2.77 -28.06
N PRO A 503 -19.26 -2.03 -28.20
CA PRO A 503 -19.33 -0.67 -27.69
C PRO A 503 -19.34 -0.67 -26.15
N ILE A 504 -18.60 0.26 -25.54
CA ILE A 504 -18.66 0.52 -24.11
C ILE A 504 -19.79 1.53 -23.87
N PHE A 505 -20.87 1.08 -23.24
CA PHE A 505 -22.08 1.87 -22.99
C PHE A 505 -22.68 2.51 -24.26
N GLY A 506 -22.70 1.77 -25.37
CA GLY A 506 -23.25 2.23 -26.65
C GLY A 506 -22.33 3.14 -27.47
N HIS A 507 -21.11 3.42 -26.99
CA HIS A 507 -20.08 4.16 -27.71
C HIS A 507 -18.89 3.28 -28.10
N PRO A 508 -18.16 3.59 -29.18
CA PRO A 508 -16.91 2.92 -29.49
C PRO A 508 -15.94 2.98 -28.30
N SER A 509 -15.25 1.88 -28.02
CA SER A 509 -14.21 1.86 -27.00
C SER A 509 -13.14 2.91 -27.31
N PRO A 510 -12.66 3.69 -26.32
CA PRO A 510 -11.58 4.65 -26.53
C PRO A 510 -10.23 3.98 -26.82
N ASN A 511 -10.10 2.67 -26.53
CA ASN A 511 -8.92 1.90 -26.88
C ASN A 511 -9.01 1.47 -28.36
N PRO A 512 -8.16 2.00 -29.26
CA PRO A 512 -8.23 1.69 -30.69
C PRO A 512 -8.00 0.21 -30.99
N LEU A 513 -7.29 -0.51 -30.12
CA LEU A 513 -6.99 -1.95 -30.30
C LEU A 513 -8.23 -2.83 -30.15
N VAL A 514 -9.32 -2.36 -29.54
CA VAL A 514 -10.56 -3.15 -29.38
C VAL A 514 -11.73 -2.59 -30.20
N GLN A 515 -11.44 -1.67 -31.14
CA GLN A 515 -12.42 -1.12 -32.08
C GLN A 515 -12.64 -2.02 -33.31
N SER A 516 -11.81 -3.04 -33.50
CA SER A 516 -11.94 -4.05 -34.57
C SER A 516 -12.27 -5.43 -33.99
N ALA A 517 -12.76 -6.31 -34.87
CA ALA A 517 -12.88 -7.72 -34.55
C ALA A 517 -11.50 -8.39 -34.48
N HIS A 518 -11.34 -9.39 -33.62
CA HIS A 518 -10.09 -10.13 -33.45
C HIS A 518 -10.35 -11.63 -33.48
N VAL A 519 -9.49 -12.37 -34.16
CA VAL A 519 -9.52 -13.84 -34.15
C VAL A 519 -8.64 -14.30 -33.01
N LEU A 520 -9.25 -15.01 -32.06
CA LEU A 520 -8.58 -15.55 -30.87
C LEU A 520 -8.60 -17.07 -30.92
N GLN A 521 -7.53 -17.69 -30.39
CA GLN A 521 -7.40 -19.13 -30.27
C GLN A 521 -7.19 -19.50 -28.81
N HIS A 522 -8.10 -20.31 -28.26
CA HIS A 522 -7.94 -20.90 -26.93
C HIS A 522 -7.47 -22.36 -27.08
N PRO A 523 -6.46 -22.81 -26.29
CA PRO A 523 -6.05 -24.22 -26.28
C PRO A 523 -7.17 -25.15 -25.77
N PRO A 524 -7.03 -26.47 -25.91
CA PRO A 524 -8.02 -27.39 -25.33
C PRO A 524 -8.07 -27.28 -23.81
N ILE A 525 -9.23 -27.58 -23.23
CA ILE A 525 -9.40 -27.68 -21.77
C ILE A 525 -9.32 -29.14 -21.37
N TYR A 526 -8.44 -29.45 -20.43
CA TYR A 526 -8.24 -30.77 -19.86
C TYR A 526 -8.56 -30.78 -18.37
N MET A 527 -8.89 -31.97 -17.85
CA MET A 527 -8.91 -32.27 -16.44
C MET A 527 -8.13 -33.54 -16.12
N ALA A 528 -7.53 -33.61 -14.93
CA ALA A 528 -6.93 -34.83 -14.39
C ALA A 528 -6.91 -34.82 -12.86
N GLU A 529 -6.94 -36.02 -12.27
CA GLU A 529 -6.50 -36.20 -10.90
C GLU A 529 -4.96 -36.20 -10.85
N VAL A 530 -4.38 -35.26 -10.12
CA VAL A 530 -2.93 -35.12 -9.95
C VAL A 530 -2.52 -35.38 -8.48
N PRO A 531 -1.46 -36.16 -8.22
CA PRO A 531 -0.96 -36.41 -6.87
C PRO A 531 0.06 -35.33 -6.43
N ASP A 532 0.37 -35.28 -5.14
CA ASP A 532 1.44 -34.41 -4.58
C ASP A 532 1.30 -32.96 -5.07
N PHE A 533 0.15 -32.38 -4.74
CA PHE A 533 -0.27 -31.07 -5.21
C PHE A 533 0.11 -30.02 -4.19
N THR A 534 0.91 -29.05 -4.60
CA THR A 534 1.32 -27.93 -3.77
C THR A 534 0.81 -26.62 -4.39
N VAL A 535 0.35 -25.72 -3.53
CA VAL A 535 -0.02 -24.35 -3.92
C VAL A 535 0.73 -23.35 -3.05
N ILE A 536 1.04 -22.22 -3.67
CA ILE A 536 1.45 -21.01 -2.99
C ILE A 536 0.28 -20.03 -3.10
N GLY A 537 -0.19 -19.52 -1.96
CA GLY A 537 -1.32 -18.60 -1.94
C GLY A 537 -1.13 -17.41 -2.88
N SER A 538 -2.16 -17.12 -3.68
CA SER A 538 -2.20 -16.07 -4.70
C SER A 538 -1.18 -16.20 -5.85
N ALA A 539 -0.31 -17.22 -5.87
CA ALA A 539 0.68 -17.42 -6.93
C ALA A 539 0.05 -17.97 -8.22
N ALA A 540 0.66 -17.70 -9.37
CA ALA A 540 0.11 -18.07 -10.67
C ALA A 540 0.31 -19.55 -11.04
N PHE A 541 1.36 -20.19 -10.52
CA PHE A 541 1.72 -21.55 -10.94
C PHE A 541 1.34 -22.59 -9.88
N PRO A 542 0.39 -23.50 -10.17
CA PRO A 542 0.20 -24.67 -9.34
C PRO A 542 1.41 -25.60 -9.47
N ILE A 543 1.68 -26.37 -8.42
CA ILE A 543 2.85 -27.24 -8.33
C ILE A 543 2.38 -28.68 -8.18
N VAL A 544 2.86 -29.57 -9.05
CA VAL A 544 2.55 -31.00 -9.01
C VAL A 544 3.87 -31.76 -9.02
N GLN A 545 4.08 -32.65 -8.06
CA GLN A 545 5.31 -33.45 -7.95
C GLN A 545 6.59 -32.58 -8.03
N ASN A 546 6.59 -31.46 -7.29
CA ASN A 546 7.68 -30.48 -7.28
C ASN A 546 7.96 -29.77 -8.63
N LYS A 547 6.99 -29.80 -9.56
CA LYS A 547 7.05 -29.09 -10.84
C LYS A 547 5.97 -28.01 -10.94
N CYS A 548 6.38 -26.77 -11.18
CA CYS A 548 5.50 -25.64 -11.47
C CYS A 548 4.94 -25.76 -12.88
N ILE A 549 3.62 -25.84 -13.00
CA ILE A 549 2.94 -25.93 -14.30
C ILE A 549 2.84 -24.52 -14.90
N GLN A 550 3.56 -24.30 -15.99
CA GLN A 550 3.49 -23.08 -16.78
C GLN A 550 2.22 -23.08 -17.67
N PRO A 551 1.38 -22.03 -17.62
CA PRO A 551 0.23 -21.87 -18.52
C PRO A 551 0.65 -21.81 -19.99
N GLN A 552 -0.18 -22.35 -20.90
CA GLN A 552 0.16 -22.58 -22.32
C GLN A 552 0.54 -21.32 -23.10
N LEU A 553 0.04 -20.14 -22.70
CA LEU A 553 0.31 -18.86 -23.37
C LEU A 553 1.18 -17.91 -22.54
N PHE A 554 1.76 -18.37 -21.44
CA PHE A 554 2.74 -17.59 -20.66
C PHE A 554 4.11 -17.62 -21.33
N THR A 555 4.69 -16.46 -21.60
CA THR A 555 6.06 -16.32 -22.15
C THR A 555 6.89 -15.34 -21.32
N PRO A 556 7.91 -15.80 -20.57
CA PRO A 556 8.67 -14.97 -19.63
C PRO A 556 9.55 -13.89 -20.29
N GLU A 557 9.73 -13.95 -21.61
CA GLU A 557 10.40 -12.92 -22.40
C GLU A 557 9.62 -11.61 -22.36
N THR A 558 8.29 -11.70 -22.43
CA THR A 558 7.36 -10.58 -22.51
C THR A 558 6.64 -10.29 -21.20
N TRP A 559 6.62 -11.24 -20.27
CA TRP A 559 5.68 -11.24 -19.18
C TRP A 559 6.30 -11.61 -17.83
N GLU A 560 5.81 -10.99 -16.76
CA GLU A 560 6.13 -11.33 -15.37
C GLU A 560 4.84 -11.58 -14.58
N THR A 561 4.78 -12.62 -13.75
CA THR A 561 3.65 -12.85 -12.84
C THR A 561 3.57 -11.76 -11.76
N ALA A 562 2.44 -11.65 -11.05
CA ALA A 562 2.29 -10.63 -10.01
C ALA A 562 3.32 -10.81 -8.88
N GLU A 563 3.57 -12.05 -8.50
CA GLU A 563 4.58 -12.43 -7.51
C GLU A 563 6.02 -12.13 -7.98
N GLN A 564 6.32 -12.21 -9.28
CA GLN A 564 7.60 -11.71 -9.82
C GLN A 564 7.68 -10.18 -9.68
N GLY A 565 6.62 -9.47 -10.05
CA GLY A 565 6.54 -8.01 -9.92
C GLY A 565 6.54 -7.49 -8.48
N LEU A 566 6.29 -8.35 -7.49
CA LEU A 566 6.37 -8.07 -6.06
C LEU A 566 7.68 -8.58 -5.42
N GLY A 567 8.54 -9.26 -6.18
CA GLY A 567 9.84 -9.77 -5.71
C GLY A 567 9.77 -11.04 -4.86
N TYR A 568 8.66 -11.79 -4.91
CA TYR A 568 8.51 -13.08 -4.22
C TYR A 568 8.89 -14.27 -5.10
N CYS A 569 8.99 -14.08 -6.41
CA CYS A 569 9.22 -15.14 -7.39
C CYS A 569 10.27 -14.71 -8.43
N SER A 570 11.07 -15.67 -8.89
CA SER A 570 11.96 -15.53 -10.03
C SER A 570 11.84 -16.75 -10.94
N VAL A 571 11.58 -16.52 -12.22
CA VAL A 571 11.47 -17.56 -13.26
C VAL A 571 12.72 -17.53 -14.13
N ARG A 572 13.39 -18.67 -14.27
CA ARG A 572 14.61 -18.87 -15.07
C ARG A 572 14.38 -20.00 -16.06
N THR A 573 13.81 -19.65 -17.21
CA THR A 573 13.55 -20.61 -18.31
C THR A 573 14.82 -21.19 -18.91
N ASP A 574 15.93 -20.45 -18.88
CA ASP A 574 17.24 -20.95 -19.31
C ASP A 574 17.75 -22.10 -18.43
N LEU A 575 17.25 -22.20 -17.19
CA LEU A 575 17.57 -23.26 -16.24
C LEU A 575 16.38 -24.20 -15.97
N ASN A 576 15.22 -23.96 -16.59
CA ASN A 576 13.95 -24.63 -16.30
C ASN A 576 13.58 -24.61 -14.80
N LEU A 577 13.76 -23.47 -14.12
CA LEU A 577 13.50 -23.33 -12.69
C LEU A 577 12.61 -22.13 -12.35
N VAL A 578 11.80 -22.28 -11.30
CA VAL A 578 11.16 -21.17 -10.59
C VAL A 578 11.61 -21.19 -9.14
N GLY A 579 12.04 -20.04 -8.63
CA GLY A 579 12.36 -19.84 -7.22
C GLY A 579 11.34 -18.92 -6.55
N TYR A 580 10.81 -19.33 -5.41
CA TYR A 580 9.98 -18.51 -4.53
C TYR A 580 10.71 -18.24 -3.21
N ALA A 581 10.59 -17.03 -2.69
CA ALA A 581 11.16 -16.65 -1.40
C ALA A 581 10.08 -16.08 -0.49
N LYS A 582 10.39 -15.95 0.81
CA LYS A 582 9.52 -15.32 1.82
C LYS A 582 8.15 -15.99 1.94
N LEU A 583 8.13 -17.32 1.77
CA LEU A 583 6.91 -18.11 1.95
C LEU A 583 6.68 -18.39 3.43
N SER A 584 5.43 -18.69 3.80
CA SER A 584 5.17 -19.27 5.12
C SER A 584 5.77 -20.67 5.23
N LYS A 585 5.88 -21.18 6.46
CA LYS A 585 6.14 -22.62 6.66
C LYS A 585 5.10 -23.46 5.92
N LEU A 586 5.57 -24.57 5.36
CA LEU A 586 4.74 -25.56 4.69
C LEU A 586 3.66 -26.10 5.63
N VAL A 587 2.41 -26.06 5.18
CA VAL A 587 1.25 -26.68 5.83
C VAL A 587 0.83 -27.90 5.04
N ASN A 588 0.77 -29.06 5.71
CA ASN A 588 0.31 -30.31 5.10
C ASN A 588 -1.17 -30.54 5.41
N HIS A 589 -1.92 -30.96 4.39
CA HIS A 589 -3.33 -31.32 4.48
C HIS A 589 -3.53 -32.76 4.02
N ASP A 590 -4.54 -33.45 4.54
CA ASP A 590 -4.85 -34.84 4.20
C ASP A 590 -6.11 -34.98 3.32
N THR A 591 -6.54 -33.90 2.66
CA THR A 591 -7.78 -33.83 1.87
C THR A 591 -7.51 -33.66 0.39
N LYS A 592 -8.41 -34.19 -0.46
CA LYS A 592 -8.43 -33.89 -1.88
C LYS A 592 -8.95 -32.48 -2.14
N VAL A 593 -8.41 -31.81 -3.16
CA VAL A 593 -8.75 -30.40 -3.42
C VAL A 593 -9.10 -30.09 -4.87
N ILE A 594 -9.90 -29.04 -5.07
CA ILE A 594 -9.99 -28.28 -6.31
C ILE A 594 -9.44 -26.89 -6.00
N SER A 595 -8.44 -26.43 -6.75
CA SER A 595 -7.82 -25.14 -6.50
C SER A 595 -8.48 -24.04 -7.33
N LEU A 596 -9.07 -23.05 -6.66
CA LEU A 596 -9.49 -21.78 -7.26
C LEU A 596 -8.57 -20.63 -6.82
N ILE A 597 -7.32 -20.96 -6.46
CA ILE A 597 -6.25 -20.00 -6.16
C ILE A 597 -5.53 -19.65 -7.45
N GLY A 598 -5.19 -18.37 -7.60
CA GLY A 598 -4.36 -17.89 -8.70
C GLY A 598 -4.28 -16.38 -8.70
N ASN A 599 -3.41 -15.85 -9.53
CA ASN A 599 -3.34 -14.41 -9.76
C ASN A 599 -4.69 -13.91 -10.31
N GLY A 600 -5.24 -12.85 -9.70
CA GLY A 600 -6.56 -12.33 -10.08
C GLY A 600 -7.76 -13.05 -9.45
N ALA A 601 -7.58 -14.10 -8.64
CA ALA A 601 -8.71 -14.80 -7.99
C ALA A 601 -9.61 -13.88 -7.13
N ILE A 602 -9.04 -12.82 -6.55
CA ILE A 602 -9.77 -11.80 -5.77
C ILE A 602 -10.39 -10.69 -6.63
N ASN A 603 -10.12 -10.67 -7.94
CA ASN A 603 -10.75 -9.75 -8.87
C ASN A 603 -12.07 -10.37 -9.38
N TYR A 604 -13.18 -9.66 -9.19
CA TYR A 604 -14.51 -10.19 -9.49
C TYR A 604 -14.71 -10.56 -10.97
N ALA A 605 -14.08 -9.84 -11.91
CA ALA A 605 -14.18 -10.18 -13.34
C ALA A 605 -13.50 -11.52 -13.63
N HIS A 606 -12.26 -11.69 -13.16
CA HIS A 606 -11.52 -12.96 -13.28
C HIS A 606 -12.20 -14.09 -12.55
N TRP A 607 -12.75 -13.82 -11.37
CA TRP A 607 -13.52 -14.82 -10.63
C TRP A 607 -14.63 -15.42 -11.48
N LEU A 608 -15.42 -14.58 -12.17
CA LEU A 608 -16.50 -15.03 -13.04
C LEU A 608 -16.02 -15.67 -14.35
N THR A 609 -14.85 -15.26 -14.87
CA THR A 609 -14.41 -15.70 -16.21
C THR A 609 -13.35 -16.80 -16.21
N GLU A 610 -12.66 -17.03 -15.08
CA GLU A 610 -11.48 -17.89 -14.96
C GLU A 610 -11.59 -18.94 -13.84
N PHE A 611 -12.17 -18.60 -12.69
CA PHE A 611 -12.17 -19.49 -11.52
C PHE A 611 -13.52 -20.21 -11.37
N LEU A 612 -14.62 -19.45 -11.31
CA LEU A 612 -15.94 -19.99 -11.09
C LEU A 612 -16.42 -20.97 -12.18
N PRO A 613 -16.12 -20.78 -13.49
CA PRO A 613 -16.52 -21.75 -14.50
C PRO A 613 -15.87 -23.12 -14.31
N GLN A 614 -14.70 -23.23 -13.66
CA GLN A 614 -14.04 -24.51 -13.42
C GLN A 614 -14.94 -25.49 -12.65
N ILE A 615 -15.67 -24.99 -11.64
CA ILE A 615 -16.64 -25.80 -10.87
C ILE A 615 -17.75 -26.33 -11.77
N VAL A 616 -18.28 -25.49 -12.67
CA VAL A 616 -19.33 -25.89 -13.60
C VAL A 616 -18.82 -26.96 -14.56
N LEU A 617 -17.61 -26.78 -15.11
CA LEU A 617 -17.03 -27.74 -16.06
C LEU A 617 -16.79 -29.10 -15.41
N LEU A 618 -16.25 -29.14 -14.20
CA LEU A 618 -16.05 -30.38 -13.45
C LEU A 618 -17.38 -31.11 -13.20
N LYS A 619 -18.42 -30.39 -12.75
CA LYS A 619 -19.75 -30.98 -12.54
C LYS A 619 -20.33 -31.54 -13.84
N ASN A 620 -20.22 -30.79 -14.94
CA ASN A 620 -20.70 -31.24 -16.26
C ASN A 620 -19.94 -32.47 -16.77
N ALA A 621 -18.67 -32.60 -16.39
CA ALA A 621 -17.84 -33.77 -16.68
C ALA A 621 -18.14 -34.98 -15.76
N GLY A 622 -19.09 -34.84 -14.82
CA GLY A 622 -19.48 -35.91 -13.90
C GLY A 622 -18.64 -36.01 -12.62
N VAL A 623 -17.80 -35.01 -12.32
CA VAL A 623 -17.02 -34.97 -11.09
C VAL A 623 -17.93 -34.65 -9.90
N ASP A 624 -17.92 -35.53 -8.90
CA ASP A 624 -18.59 -35.29 -7.62
C ASP A 624 -17.76 -34.32 -6.75
N ILE A 625 -18.06 -33.03 -6.91
CA ILE A 625 -17.37 -31.96 -6.17
C ILE A 625 -17.51 -32.06 -4.65
N SER A 626 -18.45 -32.85 -4.13
CA SER A 626 -18.62 -33.03 -2.67
C SER A 626 -17.48 -33.80 -2.01
N GLN A 627 -16.67 -34.52 -2.81
CA GLN A 627 -15.50 -35.26 -2.35
C GLN A 627 -14.24 -34.40 -2.22
N TYR A 628 -14.33 -33.13 -2.62
CA TYR A 628 -13.21 -32.20 -2.67
C TYR A 628 -13.45 -31.02 -1.73
N GLN A 629 -12.36 -30.59 -1.08
CA GLN A 629 -12.26 -29.26 -0.51
C GLN A 629 -11.95 -28.26 -1.65
N ILE A 630 -12.44 -27.04 -1.55
CA ILE A 630 -12.30 -25.98 -2.54
C ILE A 630 -11.36 -24.93 -1.97
N LEU A 631 -10.19 -24.77 -2.58
CA LEU A 631 -9.23 -23.76 -2.16
C LEU A 631 -9.64 -22.41 -2.73
N VAL A 632 -9.75 -21.40 -1.87
CA VAL A 632 -10.05 -20.02 -2.23
C VAL A 632 -9.10 -19.07 -1.51
N ASP A 633 -8.85 -17.90 -2.08
CA ASP A 633 -7.94 -16.92 -1.49
C ASP A 633 -8.54 -16.39 -0.16
N ALA A 634 -7.74 -16.27 0.88
CA ALA A 634 -8.18 -15.74 2.18
C ALA A 634 -8.79 -14.32 2.08
N GLN A 635 -8.43 -13.58 1.02
CA GLN A 635 -8.92 -12.24 0.74
C GLN A 635 -10.13 -12.22 -0.22
N SER A 636 -10.70 -13.38 -0.59
CA SER A 636 -11.89 -13.46 -1.43
C SER A 636 -13.08 -12.71 -0.81
N TYR A 637 -13.79 -11.95 -1.64
CA TYR A 637 -14.95 -11.18 -1.21
C TYR A 637 -16.14 -12.11 -0.87
N PRO A 638 -17.01 -11.73 0.09
CA PRO A 638 -18.20 -12.53 0.42
C PRO A 638 -19.06 -12.90 -0.79
N SER A 639 -19.24 -11.97 -1.74
CA SER A 639 -20.00 -12.23 -2.97
C SER A 639 -19.37 -13.30 -3.88
N GLN A 640 -18.04 -13.44 -3.88
CA GLN A 640 -17.36 -14.50 -4.61
C GLN A 640 -17.64 -15.86 -3.95
N LEU A 641 -17.58 -15.93 -2.63
CA LEU A 641 -17.88 -17.16 -1.88
C LEU A 641 -19.34 -17.57 -2.04
N GLU A 642 -20.27 -16.61 -1.95
CA GLU A 642 -21.70 -16.83 -2.18
C GLU A 642 -21.99 -17.42 -3.57
N SER A 643 -21.24 -16.99 -4.60
CA SER A 643 -21.41 -17.54 -5.95
C SER A 643 -21.07 -19.03 -6.05
N LEU A 644 -20.17 -19.56 -5.21
CA LEU A 644 -19.89 -21.01 -5.13
C LEU A 644 -21.05 -21.78 -4.50
N PHE A 645 -21.73 -21.17 -3.52
CA PHE A 645 -22.88 -21.79 -2.86
C PHE A 645 -24.05 -21.96 -3.82
N LEU A 646 -24.22 -21.02 -4.77
CA LEU A 646 -25.18 -21.15 -5.87
C LEU A 646 -24.84 -22.32 -6.82
N LEU A 647 -23.60 -22.79 -6.81
CA LEU A 647 -23.16 -23.97 -7.56
C LEU A 647 -23.17 -25.26 -6.73
N GLY A 648 -23.65 -25.20 -5.50
CA GLY A 648 -23.78 -26.36 -4.59
C GLY A 648 -22.52 -26.70 -3.79
N VAL A 649 -21.52 -25.82 -3.78
CA VAL A 649 -20.40 -25.90 -2.82
C VAL A 649 -20.94 -25.52 -1.44
N LYS A 650 -20.48 -26.19 -0.38
CA LYS A 650 -20.88 -25.85 0.99
C LYS A 650 -19.81 -25.04 1.71
N PRO A 651 -20.16 -24.19 2.70
CA PRO A 651 -19.18 -23.41 3.47
C PRO A 651 -18.08 -24.28 4.11
N GLU A 652 -18.41 -25.47 4.58
CA GLU A 652 -17.46 -26.43 5.17
C GLU A 652 -16.51 -27.10 4.18
N GLN A 653 -16.73 -26.92 2.87
CA GLN A 653 -15.79 -27.35 1.83
C GLN A 653 -14.73 -26.28 1.53
N LEU A 654 -14.84 -25.07 2.07
CA LEU A 654 -13.91 -24.00 1.74
C LEU A 654 -12.65 -24.09 2.60
N VAL A 655 -11.49 -24.03 1.96
CA VAL A 655 -10.20 -23.87 2.62
C VAL A 655 -9.60 -22.55 2.14
N MET A 656 -9.51 -21.60 3.08
CA MET A 656 -8.95 -20.28 2.81
C MET A 656 -7.41 -20.36 2.83
N ILE A 657 -6.77 -19.93 1.76
CA ILE A 657 -5.30 -19.91 1.62
C ILE A 657 -4.81 -18.48 1.72
N GLU A 658 -3.92 -18.20 2.68
CA GLU A 658 -3.33 -16.87 2.85
C GLU A 658 -2.34 -16.56 1.72
N PRO A 659 -2.20 -15.30 1.28
CA PRO A 659 -1.22 -14.95 0.27
C PRO A 659 0.20 -15.37 0.65
N PHE A 660 0.92 -15.98 -0.29
CA PHE A 660 2.28 -16.49 -0.12
C PHE A 660 2.46 -17.54 0.99
N SER A 661 1.38 -18.18 1.46
CA SER A 661 1.50 -19.36 2.28
C SER A 661 1.70 -20.62 1.43
N LEU A 662 2.55 -21.54 1.90
CA LEU A 662 2.90 -22.78 1.18
C LEU A 662 2.07 -23.95 1.73
N HIS A 663 1.29 -24.61 0.87
CA HIS A 663 0.37 -25.68 1.27
C HIS A 663 0.53 -26.91 0.37
N HIS A 664 0.63 -28.09 0.98
CA HIS A 664 0.69 -29.38 0.29
C HIS A 664 -0.57 -30.20 0.55
N PHE A 665 -1.04 -30.88 -0.49
CA PHE A 665 -2.22 -31.75 -0.53
C PHE A 665 -1.88 -33.06 -1.25
N PRO A 666 -2.41 -34.21 -0.79
CA PRO A 666 -2.09 -35.51 -1.38
C PRO A 666 -2.58 -35.66 -2.81
N GLN A 667 -3.67 -34.97 -3.18
CA GLN A 667 -4.29 -35.06 -4.49
C GLN A 667 -5.13 -33.81 -4.81
N ALA A 668 -5.15 -33.42 -6.08
CA ALA A 668 -6.07 -32.41 -6.60
C ALA A 668 -6.79 -32.87 -7.86
N MET A 669 -8.02 -32.39 -8.06
CA MET A 669 -8.65 -32.37 -9.38
C MET A 669 -8.20 -31.09 -10.08
N TRP A 670 -7.24 -31.24 -10.98
CA TRP A 670 -6.62 -30.16 -11.73
C TRP A 670 -7.35 -29.96 -13.06
N LEU A 671 -7.50 -28.69 -13.47
CA LEU A 671 -7.88 -28.32 -14.82
C LEU A 671 -6.76 -27.49 -15.45
N SER A 672 -6.56 -27.68 -16.74
CA SER A 672 -5.79 -26.70 -17.52
C SER A 672 -6.50 -25.33 -17.50
N PRO A 673 -5.76 -24.22 -17.63
CA PRO A 673 -6.33 -22.88 -17.65
C PRO A 673 -7.53 -22.74 -18.61
N ILE A 674 -8.67 -22.26 -18.09
CA ILE A 674 -9.88 -21.96 -18.88
C ILE A 674 -9.88 -20.53 -19.46
N ALA A 675 -8.95 -19.74 -18.94
CA ALA A 675 -8.60 -18.42 -19.43
C ALA A 675 -7.08 -18.31 -19.40
N ASN A 676 -6.53 -17.71 -20.44
CA ASN A 676 -5.14 -17.29 -20.50
C ASN A 676 -5.16 -15.78 -20.41
N VAL A 677 -5.45 -15.28 -19.20
CA VAL A 677 -5.42 -13.84 -18.94
C VAL A 677 -4.03 -13.48 -18.49
N VAL A 678 -3.40 -12.69 -19.32
CA VAL A 678 -2.11 -12.16 -19.01
C VAL A 678 -2.28 -11.02 -18.00
N PHE A 679 -2.50 -11.34 -16.72
CA PHE A 679 -2.29 -10.41 -15.60
C PHE A 679 -0.78 -10.22 -15.33
N GLN A 680 0.00 -10.22 -16.42
CA GLN A 680 1.43 -10.15 -16.38
C GLN A 680 1.78 -8.71 -16.70
N ARG A 681 2.45 -8.08 -15.74
CA ARG A 681 2.97 -6.74 -15.98
C ARG A 681 3.94 -6.86 -17.16
N PRO A 682 3.83 -6.03 -18.19
CA PRO A 682 4.84 -6.03 -19.24
C PRO A 682 6.11 -5.49 -18.58
N LYS A 683 7.09 -6.37 -18.25
CA LYS A 683 8.27 -6.13 -17.39
C LYS A 683 8.32 -4.69 -16.85
N ALA A 684 7.42 -4.37 -15.92
CA ALA A 684 7.04 -2.97 -15.69
C ALA A 684 8.17 -2.23 -14.97
N SER A 685 9.00 -3.01 -14.27
CA SER A 685 10.28 -2.64 -13.68
C SER A 685 11.34 -2.19 -14.70
N LEU A 686 11.26 -2.64 -15.96
CA LEU A 686 12.22 -2.31 -17.04
C LEU A 686 11.64 -1.37 -18.11
N GLY A 687 10.40 -0.91 -17.95
CA GLY A 687 9.77 0.06 -18.86
C GLY A 687 9.39 -0.51 -20.24
N VAL A 688 9.47 -1.83 -20.44
CA VAL A 688 9.13 -2.47 -21.71
C VAL A 688 7.64 -2.78 -21.74
N GLY A 689 6.89 -2.27 -22.73
CA GLY A 689 5.58 -2.81 -23.10
C GLY A 689 4.33 -2.25 -22.41
N LYS A 690 4.37 -1.03 -21.84
CA LYS A 690 3.17 -0.36 -21.29
C LYS A 690 1.98 -0.27 -22.27
N ASP A 691 2.25 -0.33 -23.58
CA ASP A 691 1.24 -0.30 -24.65
C ASP A 691 0.78 -1.70 -25.12
N ILE A 692 1.34 -2.79 -24.55
CA ILE A 692 1.09 -4.19 -24.99
C ILE A 692 -0.04 -4.86 -24.19
N THR A 693 -0.35 -4.38 -22.98
CA THR A 693 -1.42 -4.95 -22.13
C THR A 693 -2.83 -4.79 -22.68
N SER A 694 -3.00 -3.90 -23.67
CA SER A 694 -4.27 -3.60 -24.32
C SER A 694 -4.48 -4.40 -25.61
N ALA A 695 -3.53 -5.26 -25.98
CA ALA A 695 -3.65 -6.11 -27.15
C ALA A 695 -4.70 -7.23 -26.90
N PRO A 696 -5.65 -7.42 -27.84
CA PRO A 696 -6.80 -8.30 -27.64
C PRO A 696 -6.44 -9.79 -27.63
N ASP A 697 -5.27 -10.16 -28.16
CA ASP A 697 -4.72 -11.52 -28.15
C ASP A 697 -4.12 -11.93 -26.77
N ARG A 698 -4.22 -11.07 -25.74
CA ARG A 698 -3.59 -11.29 -24.42
C ARG A 698 -4.55 -11.61 -23.28
N ALA A 699 -5.85 -11.59 -23.54
CA ALA A 699 -6.86 -12.02 -22.59
C ALA A 699 -7.83 -12.96 -23.29
N ILE A 700 -7.45 -14.23 -23.36
CA ILE A 700 -8.17 -15.24 -24.14
C ILE A 700 -8.94 -16.14 -23.18
N TYR A 701 -10.25 -16.26 -23.37
CA TYR A 701 -11.13 -17.12 -22.59
C TYR A 701 -11.66 -18.25 -23.46
N HIS A 702 -12.01 -19.40 -22.88
CA HIS A 702 -12.73 -20.43 -23.64
C HIS A 702 -14.24 -20.11 -23.69
N PRO A 703 -14.84 -19.79 -24.86
CA PRO A 703 -16.24 -19.33 -24.92
C PRO A 703 -17.24 -20.32 -24.34
N ALA A 704 -17.05 -21.63 -24.59
CA ALA A 704 -17.95 -22.65 -24.06
C ALA A 704 -17.93 -22.73 -22.52
N ALA A 705 -16.80 -22.38 -21.88
CA ALA A 705 -16.71 -22.38 -20.41
C ALA A 705 -17.54 -21.24 -19.81
N LEU A 706 -17.44 -20.05 -20.41
CA LEU A 706 -18.24 -18.89 -20.02
C LEU A 706 -19.73 -19.12 -20.23
N LEU A 707 -20.11 -19.68 -21.39
CA LEU A 707 -21.49 -20.02 -21.70
C LEU A 707 -22.04 -21.07 -20.72
N ALA A 708 -21.24 -22.07 -20.35
CA ALA A 708 -21.65 -23.07 -19.36
C ALA A 708 -21.94 -22.43 -17.99
N LEU A 709 -21.08 -21.52 -17.51
CA LEU A 709 -21.35 -20.79 -16.27
C LEU A 709 -22.62 -19.93 -16.38
N ARG A 710 -22.77 -19.19 -17.48
CA ARG A 710 -23.95 -18.36 -17.75
C ARG A 710 -25.22 -19.18 -17.69
N ASP A 711 -25.26 -20.30 -18.39
CA ASP A 711 -26.46 -21.13 -18.50
C ASP A 711 -26.87 -21.73 -17.14
N VAL A 712 -25.89 -22.15 -16.33
CA VAL A 712 -26.15 -22.62 -14.95
C VAL A 712 -26.68 -21.49 -14.07
N MET A 713 -26.06 -20.32 -14.10
CA MET A 713 -26.48 -19.17 -13.30
C MET A 713 -27.87 -18.67 -13.72
N LEU A 714 -28.17 -18.64 -15.02
CA LEU A 714 -29.51 -18.34 -15.53
C LEU A 714 -30.52 -19.40 -15.13
N GLY A 715 -30.13 -20.66 -15.01
CA GLY A 715 -30.98 -21.74 -14.51
C GLY A 715 -31.44 -21.56 -13.07
N ASN A 716 -30.69 -20.81 -12.26
CA ASN A 716 -31.08 -20.43 -10.90
C ASN A 716 -32.09 -19.27 -10.84
N VAL A 717 -32.42 -18.66 -11.99
CA VAL A 717 -33.39 -17.58 -12.10
C VAL A 717 -34.68 -18.11 -12.75
N SER A 718 -35.82 -17.88 -12.10
CA SER A 718 -37.14 -18.25 -12.63
C SER A 718 -37.43 -17.60 -13.99
N ASP A 719 -38.14 -18.30 -14.87
CA ASP A 719 -38.56 -17.80 -16.19
C ASP A 719 -39.25 -16.43 -16.13
N GLU A 720 -40.08 -16.22 -15.12
CA GLU A 720 -40.83 -14.97 -14.90
C GLU A 720 -39.90 -13.78 -14.67
N VAL A 721 -38.88 -13.94 -13.82
CA VAL A 721 -37.86 -12.91 -13.57
C VAL A 721 -37.00 -12.68 -14.82
N ARG A 722 -36.65 -13.74 -15.57
CA ARG A 722 -35.91 -13.61 -16.83
C ARG A 722 -36.68 -12.81 -17.88
N ALA A 723 -37.99 -13.01 -17.96
CA ALA A 723 -38.86 -12.30 -18.90
C ALA A 723 -39.14 -10.86 -18.47
N ALA A 724 -39.30 -10.61 -17.16
CA ALA A 724 -39.72 -9.31 -16.64
C ALA A 724 -38.57 -8.32 -16.40
N GLN A 725 -37.35 -8.80 -16.19
CA GLN A 725 -36.17 -7.97 -15.87
C GLN A 725 -34.93 -8.43 -16.65
N PRO A 726 -35.00 -8.62 -17.99
CA PRO A 726 -33.86 -9.09 -18.78
C PRO A 726 -32.64 -8.16 -18.67
N GLU A 727 -32.85 -6.87 -18.41
CA GLU A 727 -31.80 -5.87 -18.22
C GLU A 727 -31.01 -6.02 -16.90
N LYS A 728 -31.54 -6.76 -15.93
CA LYS A 728 -30.87 -7.01 -14.65
C LYS A 728 -30.08 -8.32 -14.61
N LEU A 729 -30.15 -9.11 -15.67
CA LEU A 729 -29.39 -10.34 -15.83
C LEU A 729 -28.10 -10.02 -16.58
N PHE A 730 -27.09 -9.61 -15.80
CA PHE A 730 -25.75 -9.36 -16.30
C PHE A 730 -24.89 -10.60 -16.04
N ILE A 731 -24.92 -11.56 -16.97
CA ILE A 731 -24.01 -12.71 -16.96
C ILE A 731 -23.35 -12.86 -18.33
#